data_AF-A0A0F8V323-F1
#
_entry.id   AF-A0A0F8V323-F1
#
_cell.length_a   1.000
_cell.length_b   1.000
_cell.length_c   1.000
_cell.angle_alpha   90.00
_cell.angle_beta   90.00
_cell.angle_gamma   90.00
#
_symmetry.space_group_name_H-M   'P 1'
#
loop_
_entity.id
_entity.type
_entity.pdbx_description
1 polymer ?
#
loop_
_entity_poly.entity_id
_entity_poly.type
_entity_poly.pdbx_seq_one_letter_code
_entity_poly.pdbx_strand_id
1 'polypeptide(L)'
;MVIRKCNICDRRFKKTEHFKRHERSHTKEKPYECSVCHKRFSRSDVLSRHAKGHTTNHAISSRAALPSSSLDFLAAPPPPADPRVTGPQPFQGTLFDPEPSDLVQFWLEPRGDTGSHHESLDLMRENAAVSPEQQARPPAEDLSNEPVCDIPNERWARVQRYWLAPSNTTGRLMNSLWQDIACNGLDNIFSSVLENIAARLAKCSMGVENSIGTINTFAAAFLFLNLAAMTGEKEHLEKSQMLYVNLMSVAQRHGLFAATEGQILDITFFETVPDIDSRWKTWSKVESVKRLITGLLLLDSWYSSFLSTSPILVPDSIQLILPCNESLFRASCSMRWTQLVRGGKHLLMPTVLAPSENVAIPSLGSPVEDFCMHGVLAMVQLRLSEAYHRLLSNRASYPFAPCHTYAMDGRARCLPSLQLQIAEKYGEVLDRLNPNAAIMWHNICMALTADIQIFDLAAGRAGPAPARKALDDIAAWSQTPAARRACLHAAHIYKTMTNRKASDHPLFHSIFSLFSAALVLGLYICMVPNSSELRVGGTSIELLDDIDWQRVGTEGFTSFMEPRGTETFAPSDDPAVNFIRNGGTVYFRGVPFQGGSQSARRILLDYAGLLKDAGHWSVRKFSYVLHIMSDVLMEVE
;
A
#
# COMPACT_ATOMS: atom_id res chain seq x y z
N MET A 1 -13.54 40.27 18.92
CA MET A 1 -12.55 40.03 17.85
C MET A 1 -13.20 40.38 16.51
N VAL A 2 -12.65 41.34 15.74
CA VAL A 2 -13.31 41.81 14.49
C VAL A 2 -13.00 40.87 13.32
N ILE A 3 -14.03 40.24 12.76
CA ILE A 3 -13.91 39.40 11.56
C ILE A 3 -14.02 40.28 10.31
N ARG A 4 -13.03 40.25 9.42
CA ARG A 4 -13.05 40.97 8.14
C ARG A 4 -13.51 40.05 7.00
N LYS A 5 -14.52 40.45 6.24
CA LYS A 5 -15.00 39.79 5.03
C LYS A 5 -14.27 40.36 3.82
N CYS A 6 -13.81 39.52 2.89
CA CYS A 6 -13.27 39.99 1.61
C CYS A 6 -14.41 40.25 0.62
N ASN A 7 -14.43 41.45 0.02
CA ASN A 7 -15.38 41.81 -1.04
C ASN A 7 -15.02 41.14 -2.39
N ILE A 8 -13.84 40.52 -2.46
CA ILE A 8 -13.28 39.66 -3.52
C ILE A 8 -14.12 38.38 -3.77
N CYS A 9 -14.13 37.51 -2.77
CA CYS A 9 -14.73 36.17 -2.83
C CYS A 9 -15.37 35.73 -1.51
N ASP A 10 -15.93 36.69 -0.76
CA ASP A 10 -16.72 36.51 0.47
C ASP A 10 -16.03 35.85 1.68
N ARG A 11 -14.79 35.36 1.53
CA ARG A 11 -13.99 34.72 2.58
C ARG A 11 -13.82 35.63 3.81
N ARG A 12 -14.02 35.04 5.00
CA ARG A 12 -13.97 35.73 6.30
C ARG A 12 -12.70 35.40 7.08
N PHE A 13 -12.06 36.40 7.68
CA PHE A 13 -10.75 36.28 8.34
C PHE A 13 -10.79 36.83 9.77
N LYS A 14 -10.32 36.03 10.74
CA LYS A 14 -10.22 36.41 12.16
C LYS A 14 -9.01 37.31 12.49
N LYS A 15 -8.02 37.42 11.59
CA LYS A 15 -6.81 38.26 11.74
C LYS A 15 -6.68 39.23 10.55
N THR A 16 -6.48 40.52 10.83
CA THR A 16 -6.35 41.59 9.82
C THR A 16 -5.16 41.39 8.87
N GLU A 17 -4.06 40.79 9.34
CA GLU A 17 -2.89 40.48 8.51
C GLU A 17 -3.21 39.42 7.44
N HIS A 18 -3.91 38.34 7.82
CA HIS A 18 -4.33 37.31 6.87
C HIS A 18 -5.38 37.82 5.87
N PHE A 19 -6.26 38.74 6.31
CA PHE A 19 -7.16 39.48 5.42
C PHE A 19 -6.38 40.26 4.35
N LYS A 20 -5.46 41.16 4.75
CA LYS A 20 -4.64 41.94 3.81
C LYS A 20 -3.77 41.08 2.90
N ARG A 21 -3.25 39.94 3.41
CA ARG A 21 -2.49 38.96 2.62
C ARG A 21 -3.34 38.28 1.54
N HIS A 22 -4.62 38.06 1.81
CA HIS A 22 -5.56 37.51 0.84
C HIS A 22 -6.05 38.58 -0.15
N GLU A 23 -6.35 39.79 0.31
CA GLU A 23 -6.72 40.94 -0.53
C GLU A 23 -5.71 41.18 -1.68
N ARG A 24 -4.40 41.14 -1.38
CA ARG A 24 -3.31 41.21 -2.37
C ARG A 24 -3.29 40.09 -3.42
N SER A 25 -3.97 38.96 -3.18
CA SER A 25 -4.10 37.89 -4.18
C SER A 25 -5.08 38.27 -5.31
N HIS A 26 -6.02 39.19 -5.04
CA HIS A 26 -6.91 39.75 -6.05
C HIS A 26 -6.29 40.97 -6.74
N THR A 27 -5.65 41.89 -6.02
CA THR A 27 -5.02 43.10 -6.62
C THR A 27 -3.73 42.81 -7.37
N LYS A 28 -3.16 41.59 -7.23
CA LYS A 28 -1.88 41.14 -7.80
C LYS A 28 -0.66 41.98 -7.39
N GLU A 29 -0.80 42.82 -6.35
CA GLU A 29 0.27 43.66 -5.81
C GLU A 29 1.52 42.86 -5.39
N LYS A 30 2.68 43.33 -5.83
CA LYS A 30 4.00 42.75 -5.51
C LYS A 30 4.93 43.84 -4.96
N PRO A 31 4.79 44.23 -3.68
CA PRO A 31 5.55 45.32 -3.09
C PRO A 31 6.97 44.92 -2.64
N TYR A 32 7.31 43.63 -2.57
CA TYR A 32 8.62 43.16 -2.13
C TYR A 32 9.47 42.73 -3.32
N GLU A 33 10.62 43.36 -3.54
CA GLU A 33 11.52 43.07 -4.68
C GLU A 33 12.82 42.40 -4.23
N CYS A 34 13.36 41.47 -5.03
CA CYS A 34 14.66 40.87 -4.78
C CYS A 34 15.79 41.73 -5.35
N SER A 35 16.68 42.22 -4.49
CA SER A 35 17.86 43.02 -4.85
C SER A 35 18.89 42.31 -5.73
N VAL A 36 18.80 40.98 -5.91
CA VAL A 36 19.75 40.18 -6.71
C VAL A 36 19.23 39.90 -8.12
N CYS A 37 17.90 39.90 -8.34
CA CYS A 37 17.32 39.52 -9.63
C CYS A 37 16.05 40.30 -10.04
N HIS A 38 15.69 41.34 -9.30
CA HIS A 38 14.55 42.24 -9.52
C HIS A 38 13.16 41.58 -9.60
N LYS A 39 13.05 40.28 -9.28
CA LYS A 39 11.76 39.59 -9.18
C LYS A 39 10.96 40.12 -7.99
N ARG A 40 9.69 40.44 -8.24
CA ARG A 40 8.77 41.01 -7.25
C ARG A 40 7.77 39.97 -6.72
N PHE A 41 7.48 40.06 -5.43
CA PHE A 41 6.69 39.12 -4.64
C PHE A 41 5.59 39.86 -3.84
N SER A 42 4.47 39.19 -3.60
CA SER A 42 3.32 39.72 -2.83
C SER A 42 3.50 39.61 -1.32
N ARG A 43 4.53 38.89 -0.86
CA ARG A 43 4.87 38.63 0.56
C ARG A 43 6.38 38.67 0.78
N SER A 44 6.80 39.18 1.94
CA SER A 44 8.21 39.24 2.35
C SER A 44 8.81 37.87 2.65
N ASP A 45 8.07 36.95 3.24
CA ASP A 45 8.57 35.59 3.56
C ASP A 45 8.90 34.76 2.31
N VAL A 46 8.10 34.92 1.24
CA VAL A 46 8.37 34.32 -0.07
C VAL A 46 9.63 34.92 -0.70
N LEU A 47 9.84 36.24 -0.59
CA LEU A 47 11.09 36.89 -0.99
C LEU A 47 12.28 36.36 -0.18
N SER A 48 12.18 36.28 1.15
CA SER A 48 13.27 35.80 2.01
C SER A 48 13.66 34.35 1.69
N ARG A 49 12.69 33.48 1.39
CA ARG A 49 12.97 32.11 0.93
C ARG A 49 13.59 32.09 -0.47
N HIS A 50 13.17 32.96 -1.37
CA HIS A 50 13.77 33.09 -2.70
C HIS A 50 15.23 33.58 -2.63
N ALA A 51 15.51 34.58 -1.78
CA ALA A 51 16.85 35.16 -1.62
C ALA A 51 17.88 34.12 -1.13
N LYS A 52 17.48 33.19 -0.25
CA LYS A 52 18.31 32.05 0.18
C LYS A 52 18.74 31.11 -0.96
N GLY A 53 18.06 31.14 -2.11
CA GLY A 53 18.44 30.40 -3.31
C GLY A 53 19.59 31.04 -4.11
N HIS A 54 19.96 32.29 -3.85
CA HIS A 54 21.13 32.91 -4.48
C HIS A 54 22.43 32.51 -3.77
N THR A 55 22.39 32.33 -2.45
CA THR A 55 23.55 31.93 -1.64
C THR A 55 24.07 30.51 -1.92
N THR A 56 23.29 29.63 -2.56
CA THR A 56 23.74 28.29 -2.96
C THR A 56 24.47 28.25 -4.30
N ASN A 57 24.37 29.30 -5.13
CA ASN A 57 24.88 29.30 -6.51
C ASN A 57 26.07 30.25 -6.75
N HIS A 58 26.52 31.01 -5.74
CA HIS A 58 27.68 31.90 -5.83
C HIS A 58 28.84 31.43 -4.94
N ALA A 59 29.46 30.32 -5.33
CA ALA A 59 30.69 29.79 -4.74
C ALA A 59 31.74 29.46 -5.81
N ILE A 60 32.07 30.43 -6.67
CA ILE A 60 33.37 30.63 -7.34
C ILE A 60 33.35 32.04 -7.97
N SER A 61 34.08 32.98 -7.37
CA SER A 61 34.84 34.06 -8.01
C SER A 61 35.41 34.96 -6.92
N SER A 62 36.71 34.85 -6.66
CA SER A 62 37.40 35.67 -5.66
C SER A 62 38.29 36.71 -6.34
N ARG A 63 37.89 37.98 -6.26
CA ARG A 63 38.84 39.10 -6.26
C ARG A 63 38.26 40.30 -5.51
N ALA A 64 39.14 41.06 -4.86
CA ALA A 64 38.78 41.99 -3.79
C ALA A 64 38.66 43.44 -4.26
N ALA A 65 37.76 44.20 -3.60
CA ALA A 65 37.93 45.63 -3.33
C ALA A 65 37.06 46.08 -2.13
N LEU A 66 37.70 46.71 -1.15
CA LEU A 66 37.19 47.72 -0.23
C LEU A 66 38.06 49.00 -0.49
N PRO A 67 37.72 50.23 -0.04
CA PRO A 67 36.74 50.65 0.97
C PRO A 67 35.44 51.21 0.30
N SER A 68 34.59 52.12 0.83
CA SER A 68 34.69 53.09 1.95
C SER A 68 33.35 53.47 2.61
N SER A 69 33.47 54.36 3.59
CA SER A 69 32.52 54.97 4.53
C SER A 69 31.58 56.05 3.97
N SER A 70 30.73 56.56 4.88
CA SER A 70 30.02 57.88 4.87
C SER A 70 28.88 58.09 3.86
N LEU A 71 27.82 58.86 4.14
CA LEU A 71 27.08 59.22 5.38
C LEU A 71 25.83 60.06 4.96
N ASP A 72 24.93 60.32 5.92
CA ASP A 72 24.03 61.50 6.02
C ASP A 72 22.66 61.68 5.29
N PHE A 73 21.66 61.92 6.15
CA PHE A 73 20.58 62.95 6.15
C PHE A 73 19.34 62.93 5.20
N LEU A 74 18.21 62.48 5.78
CA LEU A 74 16.99 63.27 6.16
C LEU A 74 16.07 63.99 5.12
N ALA A 75 14.77 64.06 5.51
CA ALA A 75 13.68 64.92 5.01
C ALA A 75 13.14 64.63 3.57
N ALA A 76 11.89 64.95 3.17
CA ALA A 76 10.60 65.23 3.85
C ALA A 76 9.43 65.01 2.83
N PRO A 77 8.12 65.01 3.20
CA PRO A 77 7.06 64.36 2.38
C PRO A 77 6.11 65.37 1.63
N PRO A 78 4.81 65.09 1.27
CA PRO A 78 4.22 65.45 -0.04
C PRO A 78 3.27 66.67 -0.02
N PRO A 79 2.75 67.12 -1.20
CA PRO A 79 1.28 67.05 -1.50
C PRO A 79 0.96 67.01 -3.04
N PRO A 80 -0.28 67.26 -3.53
CA PRO A 80 -1.60 66.69 -3.19
C PRO A 80 -2.39 66.10 -4.41
N ALA A 81 -3.64 65.70 -4.17
CA ALA A 81 -4.51 64.83 -4.98
C ALA A 81 -5.36 65.45 -6.14
N ASP A 82 -5.85 64.54 -7.01
CA ASP A 82 -7.18 64.50 -7.69
C ASP A 82 -7.52 65.52 -8.81
N PRO A 83 -8.61 65.37 -9.62
CA PRO A 83 -9.50 64.21 -9.85
C PRO A 83 -9.98 63.95 -11.33
N ARG A 84 -10.78 62.88 -11.55
CA ARG A 84 -11.75 62.61 -12.68
C ARG A 84 -11.20 62.24 -14.08
N VAL A 85 -11.95 61.62 -15.03
CA VAL A 85 -13.09 60.64 -15.11
C VAL A 85 -13.19 60.16 -16.58
N THR A 86 -13.38 58.85 -16.86
CA THR A 86 -14.27 58.25 -17.92
C THR A 86 -14.11 56.71 -18.00
N GLY A 87 -15.07 56.01 -18.62
CA GLY A 87 -15.01 54.57 -18.97
C GLY A 87 -14.51 54.33 -20.41
N PRO A 88 -14.82 53.18 -21.10
CA PRO A 88 -16.05 52.39 -20.98
C PRO A 88 -15.84 50.85 -20.93
N GLN A 89 -16.76 50.08 -21.53
CA GLN A 89 -17.03 48.64 -21.38
C GLN A 89 -16.16 47.67 -22.22
N PRO A 90 -16.24 46.34 -21.99
CA PRO A 90 -15.25 45.36 -22.47
C PRO A 90 -15.60 44.65 -23.79
N PHE A 91 -14.62 43.96 -24.38
CA PHE A 91 -14.86 42.97 -25.45
C PHE A 91 -14.02 41.70 -25.30
N GLN A 92 -14.69 40.56 -25.51
CA GLN A 92 -14.23 39.21 -25.89
C GLN A 92 -12.78 38.77 -25.56
N GLY A 93 -12.66 37.78 -24.68
CA GLY A 93 -11.58 36.78 -24.73
C GLY A 93 -12.12 35.47 -25.30
N THR A 94 -11.43 34.88 -26.29
CA THR A 94 -11.82 33.61 -26.92
C THR A 94 -11.31 32.38 -26.16
N LEU A 95 -12.03 31.27 -26.34
CA LEU A 95 -11.83 29.99 -25.66
C LEU A 95 -10.56 29.27 -26.11
N PHE A 96 -9.85 28.65 -25.16
CA PHE A 96 -8.89 27.56 -25.41
C PHE A 96 -8.91 26.63 -24.20
N ASP A 97 -9.49 25.43 -24.38
CA ASP A 97 -9.55 24.40 -23.34
C ASP A 97 -8.21 23.62 -23.23
N PRO A 98 -7.75 23.29 -22.02
CA PRO A 98 -6.61 22.38 -21.83
C PRO A 98 -7.03 20.90 -21.91
N GLU A 99 -6.32 20.15 -22.74
CA GLU A 99 -6.45 18.69 -22.92
C GLU A 99 -6.16 17.92 -21.61
N PRO A 100 -6.93 16.87 -21.25
CA PRO A 100 -6.83 16.19 -19.94
C PRO A 100 -5.68 15.15 -19.84
N SER A 101 -4.54 15.39 -20.51
CA SER A 101 -3.45 14.41 -20.68
C SER A 101 -2.40 14.40 -19.56
N ASP A 102 -2.23 15.50 -18.81
CA ASP A 102 -1.17 15.64 -17.79
C ASP A 102 -1.33 14.72 -16.55
N LEU A 103 -2.55 14.24 -16.26
CA LEU A 103 -2.84 13.51 -15.01
C LEU A 103 -2.14 12.15 -14.90
N VAL A 104 -1.84 11.50 -16.03
CA VAL A 104 -1.11 10.22 -16.04
C VAL A 104 0.37 10.43 -15.67
N GLN A 105 0.96 11.56 -16.07
CA GLN A 105 2.37 11.84 -15.83
C GLN A 105 2.67 12.17 -14.35
N PHE A 106 1.68 12.67 -13.60
CA PHE A 106 1.84 13.05 -12.19
C PHE A 106 2.11 11.86 -11.24
N TRP A 107 1.73 10.64 -11.62
CA TRP A 107 1.95 9.42 -10.82
C TRP A 107 3.28 8.70 -11.11
N LEU A 108 4.05 9.14 -12.12
CA LEU A 108 5.16 8.37 -12.69
C LEU A 108 6.56 8.98 -12.44
N GLU A 109 6.66 10.20 -11.90
CA GLU A 109 7.92 10.80 -11.42
C GLU A 109 7.85 11.25 -9.96
N PRO A 110 8.85 10.88 -9.10
CA PRO A 110 8.97 11.43 -7.76
C PRO A 110 9.79 12.73 -7.73
N ARG A 111 9.37 13.68 -6.89
CA ARG A 111 10.21 14.81 -6.43
C ARG A 111 10.12 14.90 -4.91
N GLY A 112 11.26 14.85 -4.24
CA GLY A 112 11.34 14.71 -2.78
C GLY A 112 11.32 16.03 -2.01
N ASP A 113 11.20 15.88 -0.69
CA ASP A 113 11.97 16.53 0.39
C ASP A 113 12.22 18.05 0.37
N THR A 114 12.05 18.81 1.46
CA THR A 114 11.87 18.49 2.90
C THR A 114 11.23 19.70 3.62
N GLY A 115 10.86 19.59 4.91
CA GLY A 115 10.63 20.79 5.76
C GLY A 115 9.77 20.58 7.01
N SER A 116 10.41 20.33 8.15
CA SER A 116 9.87 20.02 9.49
C SER A 116 9.17 21.17 10.27
N HIS A 117 8.54 20.77 11.40
CA HIS A 117 8.46 21.36 12.77
C HIS A 117 7.03 21.32 13.37
N HIS A 118 6.78 20.63 14.50
CA HIS A 118 6.94 21.05 15.93
C HIS A 118 6.04 22.26 16.31
N GLU A 119 5.29 22.35 17.41
CA GLU A 119 5.23 21.71 18.77
C GLU A 119 3.75 21.59 19.25
N SER A 120 3.30 20.64 20.12
CA SER A 120 3.46 20.42 21.58
C SER A 120 2.44 21.15 22.51
N LEU A 121 2.32 20.68 23.76
CA LEU A 121 1.61 21.21 24.97
C LEU A 121 0.09 20.97 25.22
N ASP A 122 -0.19 19.88 25.96
CA ASP A 122 -0.58 19.83 27.40
C ASP A 122 -1.91 20.29 28.06
N LEU A 123 -2.16 19.66 29.23
CA LEU A 123 -2.96 20.04 30.44
C LEU A 123 -4.52 20.01 30.50
N MET A 124 -5.01 18.96 31.17
CA MET A 124 -5.81 18.96 32.43
C MET A 124 -7.23 19.58 32.61
N ARG A 125 -8.05 18.78 33.32
CA ARG A 125 -9.03 19.08 34.42
C ARG A 125 -10.52 19.44 34.17
N GLU A 126 -11.36 18.48 34.61
CA GLU A 126 -12.44 18.58 35.63
C GLU A 126 -13.86 19.16 35.37
N ASN A 127 -14.83 18.31 35.74
CA ASN A 127 -16.05 18.56 36.55
C ASN A 127 -17.17 19.50 36.07
N ALA A 128 -18.33 18.89 35.80
CA ALA A 128 -19.55 19.09 36.59
C ALA A 128 -20.49 17.85 36.43
N ALA A 129 -21.40 17.63 37.38
CA ALA A 129 -22.33 16.50 37.40
C ALA A 129 -23.80 16.95 37.46
N VAL A 130 -24.75 16.03 37.21
CA VAL A 130 -26.00 15.77 37.98
C VAL A 130 -26.89 14.77 37.21
N SER A 131 -27.57 13.89 37.96
CA SER A 131 -28.53 12.86 37.53
C SER A 131 -29.89 13.13 38.25
N PRO A 132 -30.87 12.20 38.42
CA PRO A 132 -31.14 10.88 37.81
C PRO A 132 -32.61 10.70 37.33
N GLU A 133 -33.02 9.46 37.01
CA GLU A 133 -34.19 8.71 37.56
C GLU A 133 -34.69 7.61 36.58
N GLN A 134 -34.66 6.33 36.98
CA GLN A 134 -35.82 5.44 37.30
C GLN A 134 -36.57 4.88 36.06
N GLN A 135 -36.98 3.61 35.88
CA GLN A 135 -37.24 2.38 36.68
C GLN A 135 -37.12 1.15 35.71
N ALA A 136 -37.17 -0.17 36.00
CA ALA A 136 -37.18 -1.05 37.20
C ALA A 136 -36.92 -2.55 36.79
N ARG A 137 -37.23 -3.50 37.69
CA ARG A 137 -37.31 -5.00 37.58
C ARG A 137 -38.46 -5.48 38.54
N PRO A 138 -38.88 -6.76 38.74
CA PRO A 138 -38.19 -8.08 38.59
C PRO A 138 -39.16 -9.19 38.01
N PRO A 139 -39.11 -10.52 38.33
CA PRO A 139 -38.10 -11.38 38.98
C PRO A 139 -37.69 -12.68 38.22
N ALA A 140 -36.83 -13.45 38.92
CA ALA A 140 -36.22 -14.78 38.70
C ALA A 140 -37.23 -15.95 38.44
N GLU A 141 -36.86 -17.22 38.21
CA GLU A 141 -35.60 -18.01 38.40
C GLU A 141 -35.18 -18.68 37.04
N ASP A 142 -34.28 -19.67 36.86
CA ASP A 142 -33.59 -20.68 37.70
C ASP A 142 -32.23 -21.13 37.04
N LEU A 143 -31.58 -22.20 37.52
CA LEU A 143 -30.17 -22.57 37.26
C LEU A 143 -29.91 -23.65 36.17
N SER A 144 -28.83 -23.46 35.41
CA SER A 144 -27.97 -24.56 34.92
C SER A 144 -26.52 -24.08 34.73
N ASN A 145 -25.54 -24.91 35.11
CA ASN A 145 -24.11 -24.57 35.07
C ASN A 145 -23.41 -25.20 33.85
N GLU A 146 -22.90 -24.37 32.94
CA GLU A 146 -21.70 -24.66 32.16
C GLU A 146 -20.79 -23.41 32.16
N PRO A 147 -19.45 -23.56 32.10
CA PRO A 147 -18.53 -22.44 31.99
C PRO A 147 -18.52 -21.90 30.56
N VAL A 148 -19.61 -21.22 30.16
CA VAL A 148 -19.67 -20.49 28.89
C VAL A 148 -18.63 -19.38 28.93
N CYS A 149 -17.63 -19.45 28.04
CA CYS A 149 -16.61 -18.43 27.90
C CYS A 149 -17.23 -17.17 27.27
N ASP A 150 -17.70 -16.27 28.15
CA ASP A 150 -18.59 -15.16 27.82
C ASP A 150 -17.81 -13.92 27.34
N ILE A 151 -17.00 -14.10 26.30
CA ILE A 151 -16.34 -13.00 25.59
C ILE A 151 -17.42 -12.02 25.11
N PRO A 152 -17.44 -10.75 25.54
CA PRO A 152 -18.58 -9.87 25.29
C PRO A 152 -18.88 -9.71 23.79
N ASN A 153 -20.05 -10.20 23.37
CA ASN A 153 -20.49 -10.17 21.95
C ASN A 153 -20.40 -8.77 21.32
N GLU A 154 -20.56 -7.72 22.13
CA GLU A 154 -20.40 -6.32 21.73
C GLU A 154 -18.99 -5.97 21.23
N ARG A 155 -17.92 -6.60 21.75
CA ARG A 155 -16.54 -6.32 21.31
C ARG A 155 -16.28 -6.91 19.94
N TRP A 156 -16.69 -8.16 19.70
CA TRP A 156 -16.65 -8.75 18.36
C TRP A 156 -17.49 -7.95 17.35
N ALA A 157 -18.70 -7.51 17.75
CA ALA A 157 -19.53 -6.61 16.95
C ALA A 157 -18.89 -5.23 16.73
N ARG A 158 -18.03 -4.75 17.64
CA ARG A 158 -17.20 -3.55 17.41
C ARG A 158 -16.11 -3.82 16.36
N VAL A 159 -15.39 -4.95 16.41
CA VAL A 159 -14.37 -5.26 15.37
C VAL A 159 -15.01 -5.31 13.99
N GLN A 160 -16.18 -5.95 13.86
CA GLN A 160 -16.96 -5.99 12.62
C GLN A 160 -17.30 -4.60 12.05
N ARG A 161 -17.51 -3.59 12.91
CA ARG A 161 -17.77 -2.18 12.52
C ARG A 161 -16.51 -1.40 12.10
N TYR A 162 -15.31 -1.86 12.50
CA TYR A 162 -14.03 -1.26 12.12
C TYR A 162 -13.34 -1.98 10.96
N TRP A 163 -13.79 -3.20 10.64
CA TRP A 163 -13.71 -3.70 9.27
C TRP A 163 -14.49 -2.78 8.31
N LEU A 164 -14.23 -2.89 7.01
CA LEU A 164 -14.78 -1.97 6.01
C LEU A 164 -16.31 -2.15 5.91
N ALA A 165 -17.18 -1.17 6.21
CA ALA A 165 -16.97 0.16 6.82
C ALA A 165 -18.28 0.60 7.54
N PRO A 166 -18.30 1.75 8.26
CA PRO A 166 -18.65 3.02 7.58
C PRO A 166 -17.97 4.29 8.17
N SER A 167 -18.33 5.46 7.63
CA SER A 167 -17.69 6.76 7.88
C SER A 167 -18.50 7.72 8.77
N ASN A 168 -17.81 8.71 9.38
CA ASN A 168 -18.20 10.15 9.38
C ASN A 168 -17.23 11.05 10.19
N THR A 169 -16.03 11.34 9.65
CA THR A 169 -15.26 12.57 9.99
C THR A 169 -14.14 12.83 8.99
N THR A 170 -14.34 13.79 8.08
CA THR A 170 -13.42 14.01 6.94
C THR A 170 -12.14 14.74 7.34
N GLY A 171 -11.00 14.08 7.22
CA GLY A 171 -9.66 14.66 7.40
C GLY A 171 -8.84 14.66 6.10
N ARG A 172 -8.05 15.74 5.90
CA ARG A 172 -7.32 16.06 4.67
C ARG A 172 -6.02 15.23 4.54
N LEU A 173 -5.26 15.18 3.44
CA LEU A 173 -5.23 15.98 2.19
C LEU A 173 -4.38 15.24 1.13
N MET A 174 -4.71 15.27 -0.19
CA MET A 174 -3.68 15.54 -1.22
C MET A 174 -4.23 16.05 -2.57
N ASN A 175 -3.49 16.99 -3.15
CA ASN A 175 -3.48 17.55 -4.52
C ASN A 175 -4.80 17.84 -5.29
N SER A 176 -5.08 19.14 -5.37
CA SER A 176 -5.76 19.89 -6.45
C SER A 176 -7.03 19.29 -7.05
N LEU A 177 -6.95 18.31 -7.96
CA LEU A 177 -8.13 17.73 -8.60
C LEU A 177 -9.11 17.14 -7.56
N TRP A 178 -8.56 16.55 -6.50
CA TRP A 178 -9.34 16.03 -5.37
C TRP A 178 -9.93 17.12 -4.47
N GLN A 179 -9.50 18.36 -4.61
CA GLN A 179 -10.04 19.46 -3.82
C GLN A 179 -11.43 19.89 -4.31
N ASP A 180 -11.71 19.79 -5.61
CA ASP A 180 -13.04 20.04 -6.16
C ASP A 180 -13.97 18.81 -5.99
N ILE A 181 -13.39 17.60 -6.03
CA ILE A 181 -14.10 16.32 -5.79
C ILE A 181 -14.51 16.14 -4.32
N ALA A 182 -13.67 16.54 -3.36
CA ALA A 182 -13.88 16.28 -1.93
C ALA A 182 -14.47 17.46 -1.12
N CYS A 183 -14.69 18.62 -1.74
CA CYS A 183 -15.32 19.78 -1.08
C CYS A 183 -16.74 20.10 -1.57
N ASN A 184 -17.25 19.33 -2.54
CA ASN A 184 -18.64 19.29 -2.95
C ASN A 184 -19.22 17.88 -2.62
N GLY A 185 -20.53 17.69 -2.69
CA GLY A 185 -21.22 16.50 -2.15
C GLY A 185 -20.62 15.16 -2.61
N LEU A 186 -20.02 14.43 -1.67
CA LEU A 186 -19.07 13.33 -1.94
C LEU A 186 -19.64 12.19 -2.79
N ASP A 187 -20.85 11.72 -2.45
CA ASP A 187 -21.47 10.55 -3.11
C ASP A 187 -21.75 10.81 -4.59
N ASN A 188 -22.14 12.05 -4.93
CA ASN A 188 -22.41 12.46 -6.31
C ASN A 188 -21.13 12.42 -7.16
N ILE A 189 -19.97 12.78 -6.59
CA ILE A 189 -18.74 12.90 -7.38
C ILE A 189 -17.97 11.58 -7.44
N PHE A 190 -18.00 10.74 -6.39
CA PHE A 190 -17.53 9.35 -6.52
C PHE A 190 -18.31 8.61 -7.61
N SER A 191 -19.66 8.72 -7.58
CA SER A 191 -20.52 8.05 -8.56
C SER A 191 -20.36 8.64 -9.96
N SER A 192 -20.29 9.97 -10.12
CA SER A 192 -20.09 10.60 -11.43
C SER A 192 -18.72 10.29 -12.06
N VAL A 193 -17.64 10.18 -11.26
CA VAL A 193 -16.33 9.78 -11.77
C VAL A 193 -16.33 8.30 -12.17
N LEU A 194 -16.95 7.43 -11.37
CA LEU A 194 -17.18 6.01 -11.69
C LEU A 194 -17.95 5.85 -13.01
N GLU A 195 -19.06 6.56 -13.17
CA GLU A 195 -19.89 6.57 -14.39
C GLU A 195 -19.11 7.06 -15.61
N ASN A 196 -18.34 8.12 -15.49
CA ASN A 196 -17.51 8.66 -16.58
C ASN A 196 -16.43 7.66 -17.02
N ILE A 197 -15.70 7.07 -16.07
CA ILE A 197 -14.70 6.04 -16.36
C ILE A 197 -15.36 4.79 -16.98
N ALA A 198 -16.51 4.34 -16.46
CA ALA A 198 -17.25 3.22 -17.01
C ALA A 198 -17.77 3.50 -18.43
N ALA A 199 -18.27 4.70 -18.72
CA ALA A 199 -18.71 5.11 -20.05
C ALA A 199 -17.55 5.16 -21.06
N ARG A 200 -16.36 5.65 -20.64
CA ARG A 200 -15.14 5.58 -21.45
C ARG A 200 -14.70 4.14 -21.70
N LEU A 201 -14.75 3.29 -20.67
CA LEU A 201 -14.38 1.88 -20.78
C LEU A 201 -15.35 1.10 -21.70
N ALA A 202 -16.63 1.48 -21.73
CA ALA A 202 -17.59 0.96 -22.70
C ALA A 202 -17.22 1.33 -24.16
N LYS A 203 -16.74 2.55 -24.43
CA LYS A 203 -16.19 2.90 -25.76
C LYS A 203 -14.97 2.06 -26.13
N CYS A 204 -14.09 1.79 -25.17
CA CYS A 204 -12.93 0.89 -25.36
C CYS A 204 -13.40 -0.56 -25.68
N SER A 205 -14.46 -1.03 -25.03
CA SER A 205 -15.09 -2.33 -25.30
C SER A 205 -15.69 -2.45 -26.71
N MET A 206 -16.11 -1.33 -27.31
CA MET A 206 -16.70 -1.25 -28.64
C MET A 206 -15.68 -0.92 -29.76
N GLY A 207 -14.38 -0.79 -29.42
CA GLY A 207 -13.33 -0.42 -30.40
C GLY A 207 -13.42 1.01 -30.92
N VAL A 208 -14.12 1.91 -30.23
CA VAL A 208 -14.33 3.31 -30.65
C VAL A 208 -13.20 4.23 -30.18
N GLU A 209 -12.51 3.88 -29.10
CA GLU A 209 -11.33 4.59 -28.61
C GLU A 209 -10.06 4.14 -29.34
N ASN A 210 -9.15 5.09 -29.63
CA ASN A 210 -7.82 4.75 -30.13
C ASN A 210 -6.95 4.12 -29.02
N SER A 211 -5.84 3.48 -29.39
CA SER A 211 -4.98 2.75 -28.44
C SER A 211 -4.50 3.60 -27.26
N ILE A 212 -4.25 4.90 -27.45
CA ILE A 212 -3.82 5.81 -26.37
C ILE A 212 -5.01 6.14 -25.47
N GLY A 213 -6.19 6.42 -26.03
CA GLY A 213 -7.44 6.63 -25.28
C GLY A 213 -7.83 5.41 -24.45
N THR A 214 -7.64 4.20 -24.99
CA THR A 214 -7.84 2.91 -24.31
C THR A 214 -6.88 2.74 -23.13
N ILE A 215 -5.57 2.87 -23.34
CA ILE A 215 -4.57 2.77 -22.24
C ILE A 215 -4.79 3.84 -21.16
N ASN A 216 -5.07 5.09 -21.54
CA ASN A 216 -5.38 6.15 -20.59
C ASN A 216 -6.66 5.85 -19.77
N THR A 217 -7.64 5.18 -20.37
CA THR A 217 -8.87 4.75 -19.68
C THR A 217 -8.62 3.57 -18.76
N PHE A 218 -7.79 2.60 -19.15
CA PHE A 218 -7.35 1.52 -18.26
C PHE A 218 -6.56 2.05 -17.05
N ALA A 219 -5.64 3.00 -17.27
CA ALA A 219 -4.89 3.65 -16.20
C ALA A 219 -5.80 4.44 -15.24
N ALA A 220 -6.77 5.20 -15.77
CA ALA A 220 -7.75 5.92 -14.95
C ALA A 220 -8.62 4.96 -14.12
N ALA A 221 -9.08 3.85 -14.70
CA ALA A 221 -9.84 2.83 -13.99
C ALA A 221 -8.99 2.13 -12.91
N PHE A 222 -7.76 1.73 -13.23
CA PHE A 222 -6.81 1.16 -12.27
C PHE A 222 -6.58 2.09 -11.07
N LEU A 223 -6.34 3.39 -11.30
CA LEU A 223 -6.15 4.38 -10.23
C LEU A 223 -7.42 4.59 -9.40
N PHE A 224 -8.60 4.62 -10.03
CA PHE A 224 -9.88 4.75 -9.32
C PHE A 224 -10.20 3.54 -8.42
N LEU A 225 -9.95 2.32 -8.91
CA LEU A 225 -10.14 1.09 -8.17
C LEU A 225 -9.16 0.97 -6.98
N ASN A 226 -7.90 1.36 -7.18
CA ASN A 226 -6.94 1.50 -6.07
C ASN A 226 -7.39 2.57 -5.04
N LEU A 227 -7.97 3.67 -5.49
CA LEU A 227 -8.51 4.69 -4.58
C LEU A 227 -9.69 4.16 -3.76
N ALA A 228 -10.64 3.44 -4.39
CA ALA A 228 -11.74 2.80 -3.67
C ALA A 228 -11.21 1.88 -2.56
N ALA A 229 -10.22 1.04 -2.87
CA ALA A 229 -9.51 0.20 -1.90
C ALA A 229 -8.86 1.03 -0.77
N MET A 230 -8.12 2.09 -1.11
CA MET A 230 -7.46 2.95 -0.12
C MET A 230 -8.41 3.75 0.77
N THR A 231 -9.61 4.15 0.30
CA THR A 231 -10.63 4.75 1.18
C THR A 231 -11.15 3.73 2.19
N GLY A 232 -11.22 2.46 1.80
CA GLY A 232 -11.74 1.39 2.65
C GLY A 232 -13.18 1.64 3.07
N GLU A 233 -13.98 2.28 2.21
CA GLU A 233 -15.43 2.41 2.37
C GLU A 233 -16.12 1.31 1.55
N LYS A 234 -16.93 0.49 2.22
CA LYS A 234 -17.49 -0.72 1.62
C LYS A 234 -18.38 -0.42 0.40
N GLU A 235 -19.22 0.61 0.51
CA GLU A 235 -20.10 1.05 -0.57
C GLU A 235 -19.33 1.51 -1.83
N HIS A 236 -18.17 2.15 -1.67
CA HIS A 236 -17.30 2.50 -2.80
C HIS A 236 -16.77 1.27 -3.52
N LEU A 237 -16.41 0.22 -2.77
CA LEU A 237 -15.90 -1.03 -3.33
C LEU A 237 -17.01 -1.84 -4.03
N GLU A 238 -18.20 -1.91 -3.44
CA GLU A 238 -19.38 -2.55 -4.03
C GLU A 238 -19.81 -1.84 -5.32
N LYS A 239 -19.95 -0.50 -5.31
CA LYS A 239 -20.18 0.29 -6.54
C LYS A 239 -19.10 0.06 -7.61
N SER A 240 -17.85 -0.11 -7.18
CA SER A 240 -16.71 -0.32 -8.08
C SER A 240 -16.61 -1.72 -8.70
N GLN A 241 -17.36 -2.71 -8.21
CA GLN A 241 -17.24 -4.11 -8.64
C GLN A 241 -17.42 -4.26 -10.16
N MET A 242 -18.43 -3.60 -10.74
CA MET A 242 -18.65 -3.66 -12.19
C MET A 242 -17.57 -2.96 -13.01
N LEU A 243 -16.93 -1.90 -12.49
CA LEU A 243 -15.79 -1.27 -13.15
C LEU A 243 -14.57 -2.21 -13.16
N TYR A 244 -14.30 -2.91 -12.04
CA TYR A 244 -13.26 -3.94 -11.96
C TYR A 244 -13.50 -5.08 -12.96
N VAL A 245 -14.69 -5.67 -12.97
CA VAL A 245 -15.03 -6.79 -13.89
C VAL A 245 -14.89 -6.36 -15.35
N ASN A 246 -15.39 -5.17 -15.70
CA ASN A 246 -15.25 -4.63 -17.04
C ASN A 246 -13.79 -4.30 -17.39
N LEU A 247 -12.98 -3.80 -16.45
CA LEU A 247 -11.58 -3.45 -16.72
C LEU A 247 -10.76 -4.67 -17.13
N MET A 248 -10.83 -5.76 -16.36
CA MET A 248 -10.11 -7.00 -16.69
C MET A 248 -10.64 -7.62 -17.99
N SER A 249 -11.97 -7.68 -18.15
CA SER A 249 -12.62 -8.25 -19.34
C SER A 249 -12.41 -7.45 -20.64
N VAL A 250 -12.12 -6.14 -20.55
CA VAL A 250 -11.75 -5.32 -21.71
C VAL A 250 -10.24 -5.39 -21.94
N ALA A 251 -9.40 -5.30 -20.90
CA ALA A 251 -7.94 -5.40 -21.03
C ALA A 251 -7.51 -6.74 -21.65
N GLN A 252 -8.11 -7.86 -21.23
CA GLN A 252 -7.83 -9.18 -21.81
C GLN A 252 -8.25 -9.27 -23.29
N ARG A 253 -9.39 -8.68 -23.68
CA ARG A 253 -9.82 -8.62 -25.09
C ARG A 253 -8.97 -7.70 -25.97
N HIS A 254 -8.25 -6.75 -25.38
CA HIS A 254 -7.26 -5.92 -26.06
C HIS A 254 -5.85 -6.55 -26.07
N GLY A 255 -5.71 -7.84 -25.74
CA GLY A 255 -4.44 -8.59 -25.80
C GLY A 255 -3.41 -8.17 -24.74
N LEU A 256 -3.80 -7.39 -23.72
CA LEU A 256 -2.86 -6.71 -22.82
C LEU A 256 -2.01 -7.65 -21.94
N PHE A 257 -2.32 -8.95 -21.94
CA PHE A 257 -1.61 -10.00 -21.19
C PHE A 257 -1.03 -11.10 -22.11
N ALA A 258 -1.01 -10.89 -23.43
CA ALA A 258 -0.58 -11.86 -24.44
C ALA A 258 0.66 -11.34 -25.22
N ALA A 259 1.76 -11.13 -24.51
CA ALA A 259 2.94 -10.43 -25.03
C ALA A 259 3.66 -11.04 -26.27
N THR A 260 3.36 -12.27 -26.70
CA THR A 260 3.84 -12.79 -28.01
C THR A 260 2.86 -12.56 -29.17
N GLU A 261 1.63 -12.10 -28.89
CA GLU A 261 0.60 -11.87 -29.91
C GLU A 261 0.66 -10.44 -30.44
N GLY A 262 1.54 -10.19 -31.42
CA GLY A 262 1.61 -8.90 -32.12
C GLY A 262 3.01 -8.54 -32.61
N GLN A 263 3.32 -7.23 -32.58
CA GLN A 263 4.62 -6.72 -32.96
C GLN A 263 5.66 -7.02 -31.87
N ILE A 264 6.74 -7.70 -32.24
CA ILE A 264 7.88 -7.97 -31.36
C ILE A 264 8.53 -6.63 -30.95
N LEU A 265 8.61 -6.39 -29.64
CA LEU A 265 9.27 -5.22 -29.06
C LEU A 265 10.76 -5.52 -28.84
N ASP A 266 11.55 -5.40 -29.90
CA ASP A 266 13.01 -5.53 -29.87
C ASP A 266 13.73 -4.16 -29.92
N ILE A 267 15.07 -4.18 -29.97
CA ILE A 267 15.88 -2.95 -30.04
C ILE A 267 15.68 -2.25 -31.40
N THR A 268 15.54 -3.03 -32.49
CA THR A 268 15.39 -2.50 -33.85
C THR A 268 14.13 -1.66 -34.00
N PHE A 269 13.04 -2.06 -33.35
CA PHE A 269 11.79 -1.30 -33.27
C PHE A 269 12.01 0.13 -32.75
N PHE A 270 12.76 0.29 -31.65
CA PHE A 270 13.08 1.62 -31.12
C PHE A 270 14.11 2.36 -31.98
N GLU A 271 15.03 1.64 -32.63
CA GLU A 271 16.00 2.23 -33.56
C GLU A 271 15.36 2.81 -34.82
N THR A 272 14.20 2.29 -35.27
CA THR A 272 13.42 2.89 -36.38
C THR A 272 12.99 4.34 -36.11
N VAL A 273 12.93 4.77 -34.84
CA VAL A 273 12.64 6.15 -34.46
C VAL A 273 13.96 6.95 -34.43
N PRO A 274 14.22 7.85 -35.39
CA PRO A 274 15.53 8.48 -35.55
C PRO A 274 15.82 9.57 -34.50
N ASP A 275 14.78 10.28 -34.06
CA ASP A 275 14.89 11.30 -33.01
C ASP A 275 14.94 10.65 -31.62
N ILE A 276 15.93 11.04 -30.81
CA ILE A 276 16.17 10.51 -29.47
C ILE A 276 15.10 10.92 -28.47
N ASP A 277 14.49 12.09 -28.63
CA ASP A 277 13.40 12.57 -27.78
C ASP A 277 12.13 11.77 -28.02
N SER A 278 11.79 11.54 -29.29
CA SER A 278 10.67 10.70 -29.73
C SER A 278 10.90 9.23 -29.37
N ARG A 279 12.12 8.71 -29.51
CA ARG A 279 12.48 7.34 -29.12
C ARG A 279 12.29 7.13 -27.62
N TRP A 280 12.80 8.05 -26.79
CA TRP A 280 12.58 8.03 -25.34
C TRP A 280 11.08 8.11 -24.99
N LYS A 281 10.32 9.03 -25.59
CA LYS A 281 8.86 9.16 -25.35
C LYS A 281 8.08 7.89 -25.74
N THR A 282 8.43 7.25 -26.86
CA THR A 282 7.80 5.99 -27.29
C THR A 282 8.16 4.83 -26.36
N TRP A 283 9.43 4.71 -25.95
CA TRP A 283 9.86 3.74 -24.96
C TRP A 283 9.16 3.94 -23.61
N SER A 284 9.09 5.17 -23.09
CA SER A 284 8.44 5.47 -21.80
C SER A 284 6.93 5.17 -21.82
N LYS A 285 6.26 5.29 -22.97
CA LYS A 285 4.86 4.85 -23.13
C LYS A 285 4.73 3.33 -23.01
N VAL A 286 5.53 2.57 -23.76
CA VAL A 286 5.59 1.10 -23.68
C VAL A 286 5.89 0.65 -22.23
N GLU A 287 6.87 1.29 -21.59
CA GLU A 287 7.31 0.97 -20.24
C GLU A 287 6.25 1.32 -19.16
N SER A 288 5.45 2.35 -19.40
CA SER A 288 4.28 2.67 -18.58
C SER A 288 3.18 1.61 -18.73
N VAL A 289 2.98 1.04 -19.92
CA VAL A 289 2.03 -0.05 -20.15
C VAL A 289 2.45 -1.32 -19.41
N LYS A 290 3.75 -1.71 -19.42
CA LYS A 290 4.24 -2.83 -18.61
C LYS A 290 4.00 -2.65 -17.11
N ARG A 291 4.21 -1.42 -16.61
CA ARG A 291 3.89 -1.02 -15.21
C ARG A 291 2.40 -1.15 -14.92
N LEU A 292 1.54 -0.66 -15.82
CA LEU A 292 0.09 -0.81 -15.71
C LEU A 292 -0.34 -2.28 -15.70
N ILE A 293 0.17 -3.11 -16.61
CA ILE A 293 -0.13 -4.55 -16.66
C ILE A 293 0.24 -5.22 -15.33
N THR A 294 1.44 -4.97 -14.82
CA THR A 294 1.89 -5.51 -13.52
C THR A 294 0.94 -5.08 -12.39
N GLY A 295 0.50 -3.82 -12.40
CA GLY A 295 -0.52 -3.30 -11.48
C GLY A 295 -1.87 -4.01 -11.63
N LEU A 296 -2.33 -4.28 -12.85
CA LEU A 296 -3.61 -4.97 -13.10
C LEU A 296 -3.61 -6.40 -12.54
N LEU A 297 -2.48 -7.13 -12.58
CA LEU A 297 -2.37 -8.46 -11.97
C LEU A 297 -2.54 -8.43 -10.44
N LEU A 298 -1.96 -7.41 -9.78
CA LEU A 298 -2.10 -7.20 -8.34
C LEU A 298 -3.52 -6.71 -7.97
N LEU A 299 -4.11 -5.87 -8.83
CA LEU A 299 -5.48 -5.39 -8.68
C LEU A 299 -6.49 -6.55 -8.78
N ASP A 300 -6.31 -7.45 -9.76
CA ASP A 300 -7.15 -8.64 -9.95
C ASP A 300 -7.00 -9.59 -8.76
N SER A 301 -5.76 -9.90 -8.36
CA SER A 301 -5.46 -10.69 -7.15
C SER A 301 -6.12 -10.14 -5.88
N TRP A 302 -6.18 -8.81 -5.73
CA TRP A 302 -6.74 -8.15 -4.55
C TRP A 302 -8.26 -8.01 -4.60
N TYR A 303 -8.85 -7.62 -5.74
CA TYR A 303 -10.30 -7.52 -5.87
C TYR A 303 -10.97 -8.89 -5.77
N SER A 304 -10.34 -9.94 -6.31
CA SER A 304 -10.81 -11.31 -6.13
C SER A 304 -10.84 -11.70 -4.64
N SER A 305 -9.77 -11.38 -3.89
CA SER A 305 -9.68 -11.60 -2.45
C SER A 305 -10.72 -10.81 -1.64
N PHE A 306 -10.94 -9.53 -1.98
CA PHE A 306 -11.98 -8.71 -1.37
C PHE A 306 -13.39 -9.31 -1.59
N LEU A 307 -13.69 -9.71 -2.83
CA LEU A 307 -14.98 -10.31 -3.22
C LEU A 307 -15.12 -11.79 -2.82
N SER A 308 -14.03 -12.43 -2.36
CA SER A 308 -13.95 -13.88 -2.07
C SER A 308 -14.24 -14.76 -3.30
N THR A 309 -13.82 -14.31 -4.49
CA THR A 309 -13.95 -14.98 -5.79
C THR A 309 -12.59 -15.26 -6.42
N SER A 310 -12.53 -16.13 -7.43
CA SER A 310 -11.32 -16.28 -8.26
C SER A 310 -10.99 -14.98 -9.02
N PRO A 311 -9.71 -14.73 -9.34
CA PRO A 311 -9.31 -13.66 -10.25
C PRO A 311 -9.93 -13.85 -11.64
N ILE A 312 -10.07 -12.75 -12.40
CA ILE A 312 -10.65 -12.79 -13.75
C ILE A 312 -9.61 -13.25 -14.77
N LEU A 313 -8.34 -12.91 -14.56
CA LEU A 313 -7.24 -13.25 -15.44
C LEU A 313 -6.79 -14.68 -15.18
N VAL A 314 -6.85 -15.55 -16.20
CA VAL A 314 -6.43 -16.95 -16.11
C VAL A 314 -4.89 -17.02 -16.11
N PRO A 315 -4.24 -17.48 -15.02
CA PRO A 315 -2.77 -17.41 -14.91
C PRO A 315 -2.04 -18.06 -16.09
N ASP A 316 -2.50 -19.23 -16.54
CA ASP A 316 -1.87 -20.01 -17.61
C ASP A 316 -1.90 -19.34 -19.00
N SER A 317 -2.68 -18.28 -19.18
CA SER A 317 -2.73 -17.48 -20.43
C SER A 317 -1.81 -16.26 -20.42
N ILE A 318 -1.18 -15.94 -19.28
CA ILE A 318 -0.46 -14.67 -19.11
C ILE A 318 0.98 -14.77 -19.60
N GLN A 319 1.35 -13.80 -20.42
CA GLN A 319 2.66 -13.60 -21.01
C GLN A 319 3.03 -12.12 -20.87
N LEU A 320 4.19 -11.81 -20.30
CA LEU A 320 4.60 -10.43 -19.99
C LEU A 320 5.98 -10.13 -20.53
N ILE A 321 6.16 -9.01 -21.23
CA ILE A 321 7.49 -8.39 -21.31
C ILE A 321 7.74 -7.72 -19.96
N LEU A 322 8.76 -8.15 -19.23
CA LEU A 322 9.01 -7.60 -17.90
C LEU A 322 9.39 -6.10 -17.96
N PRO A 323 9.04 -5.34 -16.93
CA PRO A 323 9.39 -3.93 -16.84
C PRO A 323 10.86 -3.74 -16.43
N CYS A 324 11.49 -2.72 -17.01
CA CYS A 324 12.90 -2.36 -16.89
C CYS A 324 13.18 -1.45 -15.67
N ASN A 325 14.48 -1.20 -15.39
CA ASN A 325 14.95 -0.45 -14.23
C ASN A 325 14.16 0.83 -13.91
N GLU A 326 13.83 1.01 -12.63
CA GLU A 326 13.13 2.18 -12.13
C GLU A 326 13.92 3.51 -12.30
N SER A 327 15.26 3.49 -12.29
CA SER A 327 16.07 4.67 -12.59
C SER A 327 16.01 5.08 -14.06
N LEU A 328 15.83 4.11 -14.96
CA LEU A 328 15.69 4.31 -16.40
C LEU A 328 14.27 4.80 -16.73
N PHE A 329 13.26 4.30 -16.03
CA PHE A 329 11.89 4.80 -16.10
C PHE A 329 11.76 6.24 -15.57
N ARG A 330 12.35 6.54 -14.40
CA ARG A 330 12.42 7.89 -13.80
C ARG A 330 13.45 8.82 -14.48
N ALA A 331 13.84 8.54 -15.72
CA ALA A 331 14.76 9.36 -16.48
C ALA A 331 14.03 10.57 -17.09
N SER A 332 14.03 11.70 -16.36
CA SER A 332 13.30 12.93 -16.68
C SER A 332 13.66 13.66 -17.98
N CYS A 333 14.52 13.08 -18.82
CA CYS A 333 14.80 13.51 -20.19
C CYS A 333 15.54 12.42 -20.98
N SER A 334 15.42 12.47 -22.31
CA SER A 334 16.13 11.60 -23.27
C SER A 334 17.64 11.55 -23.06
N MET A 335 18.28 12.66 -22.68
CA MET A 335 19.71 12.73 -22.38
C MET A 335 20.09 11.86 -21.17
N ARG A 336 19.34 11.95 -20.07
CA ARG A 336 19.55 11.14 -18.86
C ARG A 336 19.24 9.67 -19.13
N TRP A 337 18.19 9.40 -19.89
CA TRP A 337 17.82 8.04 -20.34
C TRP A 337 18.97 7.42 -21.15
N THR A 338 19.47 8.13 -22.16
CA THR A 338 20.60 7.70 -22.99
C THR A 338 21.89 7.49 -22.19
N GLN A 339 22.15 8.33 -21.18
CA GLN A 339 23.28 8.13 -20.26
C GLN A 339 23.17 6.84 -19.45
N LEU A 340 21.97 6.50 -18.94
CA LEU A 340 21.73 5.26 -18.20
C LEU A 340 21.87 4.02 -19.09
N VAL A 341 21.39 4.07 -20.34
CA VAL A 341 21.58 2.98 -21.33
C VAL A 341 23.07 2.77 -21.61
N ARG A 342 23.83 3.85 -21.85
CA ARG A 342 25.30 3.79 -22.03
C ARG A 342 26.02 3.32 -20.77
N GLY A 343 25.44 3.54 -19.58
CA GLY A 343 25.87 2.98 -18.30
C GLY A 343 25.44 1.53 -18.04
N GLY A 344 24.96 0.81 -19.06
CA GLY A 344 24.62 -0.61 -18.97
C GLY A 344 23.19 -0.92 -18.53
N LYS A 345 22.26 0.05 -18.49
CA LYS A 345 20.84 -0.25 -18.23
C LYS A 345 20.13 -0.75 -19.48
N HIS A 346 19.55 -1.95 -19.36
CA HIS A 346 18.82 -2.61 -20.44
C HIS A 346 17.51 -1.89 -20.75
N LEU A 347 17.30 -1.57 -22.04
CA LEU A 347 16.05 -1.01 -22.55
C LEU A 347 14.90 -2.02 -22.57
N LEU A 348 15.22 -3.31 -22.59
CA LEU A 348 14.31 -4.43 -22.73
C LEU A 348 14.68 -5.54 -21.76
N MET A 349 13.66 -6.14 -21.17
CA MET A 349 13.74 -7.36 -20.36
C MET A 349 13.05 -8.50 -21.13
N PRO A 350 13.32 -9.77 -20.80
CA PRO A 350 12.70 -10.90 -21.52
C PRO A 350 11.17 -10.90 -21.42
N THR A 351 10.53 -11.44 -22.46
CA THR A 351 9.16 -11.95 -22.37
C THR A 351 9.17 -13.21 -21.52
N VAL A 352 8.27 -13.28 -20.54
CA VAL A 352 8.13 -14.41 -19.62
C VAL A 352 6.69 -14.94 -19.66
N LEU A 353 6.56 -16.26 -19.68
CA LEU A 353 5.28 -16.95 -19.50
C LEU A 353 4.99 -17.10 -18.01
N ALA A 354 3.72 -17.18 -17.63
CA ALA A 354 3.33 -17.42 -16.24
C ALA A 354 3.89 -18.75 -15.73
N PRO A 355 4.69 -18.75 -14.64
CA PRO A 355 5.23 -19.98 -14.08
C PRO A 355 4.11 -20.95 -13.68
N SER A 356 4.30 -22.25 -13.91
CA SER A 356 3.33 -23.32 -13.71
C SER A 356 4.08 -24.63 -13.38
N GLU A 357 3.40 -25.79 -13.39
CA GLU A 357 4.10 -27.08 -13.26
C GLU A 357 5.06 -27.35 -14.43
N ASN A 358 4.67 -26.98 -15.66
CA ASN A 358 5.45 -27.22 -16.88
C ASN A 358 6.30 -26.01 -17.30
N VAL A 359 6.08 -24.85 -16.68
CA VAL A 359 6.80 -23.59 -16.96
C VAL A 359 7.57 -23.19 -15.71
N ALA A 360 8.86 -23.54 -15.69
CA ALA A 360 9.77 -23.12 -14.64
C ALA A 360 9.86 -21.58 -14.57
N ILE A 361 10.25 -21.06 -13.41
CA ILE A 361 10.41 -19.62 -13.20
C ILE A 361 11.48 -19.07 -14.16
N PRO A 362 11.24 -17.91 -14.82
CA PRO A 362 12.14 -17.36 -15.84
C PRO A 362 13.58 -17.20 -15.35
N SER A 363 14.54 -17.14 -16.27
CA SER A 363 15.93 -16.81 -15.96
C SER A 363 16.18 -15.34 -16.24
N LEU A 364 16.25 -14.52 -15.19
CA LEU A 364 16.61 -13.11 -15.31
C LEU A 364 18.13 -12.94 -15.24
N GLY A 365 18.67 -12.05 -16.07
CA GLY A 365 20.11 -11.76 -16.09
C GLY A 365 20.57 -11.07 -14.80
N SER A 366 21.80 -11.36 -14.37
CA SER A 366 22.40 -10.73 -13.19
C SER A 366 23.04 -9.37 -13.54
N PRO A 367 22.86 -8.31 -12.74
CA PRO A 367 22.03 -8.25 -11.53
C PRO A 367 20.53 -8.16 -11.86
N VAL A 368 19.74 -8.98 -11.21
CA VAL A 368 18.28 -8.98 -11.37
C VAL A 368 17.70 -7.72 -10.71
N GLU A 369 16.81 -7.02 -11.42
CA GLU A 369 16.29 -5.73 -10.98
C GLU A 369 14.95 -5.86 -10.23
N ASP A 370 14.80 -5.13 -9.13
CA ASP A 370 13.63 -5.07 -8.23
C ASP A 370 12.26 -5.23 -8.92
N PHE A 371 12.06 -4.44 -9.98
CA PHE A 371 10.75 -4.29 -10.60
C PHE A 371 10.47 -5.41 -11.61
N CYS A 372 11.50 -6.09 -12.11
CA CYS A 372 11.36 -7.37 -12.82
C CYS A 372 10.87 -8.46 -11.86
N MET A 373 11.46 -8.53 -10.66
CA MET A 373 10.99 -9.44 -9.60
C MET A 373 9.57 -9.12 -9.15
N HIS A 374 9.19 -7.84 -9.08
CA HIS A 374 7.81 -7.43 -8.79
C HIS A 374 6.82 -7.98 -9.82
N GLY A 375 7.19 -8.02 -11.12
CA GLY A 375 6.41 -8.67 -12.17
C GLY A 375 6.27 -10.19 -12.00
N VAL A 376 7.38 -10.90 -11.73
CA VAL A 376 7.36 -12.36 -11.48
C VAL A 376 6.53 -12.71 -10.26
N LEU A 377 6.69 -11.97 -9.16
CA LEU A 377 5.92 -12.16 -7.92
C LEU A 377 4.43 -11.86 -8.14
N ALA A 378 4.06 -10.87 -8.96
CA ALA A 378 2.66 -10.61 -9.30
C ALA A 378 1.99 -11.78 -10.05
N MET A 379 2.71 -12.46 -10.96
CA MET A 379 2.20 -13.68 -11.63
C MET A 379 1.97 -14.82 -10.63
N VAL A 380 2.90 -15.03 -9.70
CA VAL A 380 2.78 -16.08 -8.66
C VAL A 380 1.68 -15.74 -7.66
N GLN A 381 1.53 -14.48 -7.26
CA GLN A 381 0.44 -13.99 -6.40
C GLN A 381 -0.94 -14.19 -7.07
N LEU A 382 -1.05 -14.00 -8.38
CA LEU A 382 -2.27 -14.28 -9.13
C LEU A 382 -2.59 -15.78 -9.17
N ARG A 383 -1.61 -16.64 -9.47
CA ARG A 383 -1.83 -18.11 -9.45
C ARG A 383 -2.21 -18.60 -8.06
N LEU A 384 -1.58 -18.07 -7.02
CA LEU A 384 -1.96 -18.33 -5.64
C LEU A 384 -3.40 -17.88 -5.36
N SER A 385 -3.82 -16.70 -5.84
CA SER A 385 -5.21 -16.24 -5.65
C SER A 385 -6.23 -17.07 -6.43
N GLU A 386 -5.90 -17.59 -7.63
CA GLU A 386 -6.75 -18.56 -8.36
C GLU A 386 -6.93 -19.84 -7.54
N ALA A 387 -5.83 -20.44 -7.11
CA ALA A 387 -5.86 -21.68 -6.34
C ALA A 387 -6.62 -21.49 -5.02
N TYR A 388 -6.35 -20.37 -4.32
CA TYR A 388 -6.97 -20.02 -3.05
C TYR A 388 -8.51 -19.94 -3.18
N HIS A 389 -9.01 -19.14 -4.12
CA HIS A 389 -10.45 -18.92 -4.22
C HIS A 389 -11.20 -20.06 -4.91
N ARG A 390 -10.53 -20.82 -5.77
CA ARG A 390 -11.11 -22.02 -6.40
C ARG A 390 -11.25 -23.19 -5.44
N LEU A 391 -10.23 -23.43 -4.60
CA LEU A 391 -10.15 -24.64 -3.77
C LEU A 391 -10.61 -24.41 -2.32
N LEU A 392 -10.43 -23.21 -1.78
CA LEU A 392 -10.49 -22.97 -0.32
C LEU A 392 -11.70 -22.13 0.13
N SER A 393 -12.45 -21.57 -0.82
CA SER A 393 -13.66 -20.78 -0.55
C SER A 393 -14.84 -21.61 -0.03
N ASN A 394 -14.95 -22.89 -0.43
CA ASN A 394 -16.10 -23.74 -0.14
C ASN A 394 -15.80 -24.77 0.98
N ARG A 395 -15.70 -24.26 2.21
CA ARG A 395 -15.15 -24.90 3.43
C ARG A 395 -16.00 -26.02 4.05
N ALA A 396 -16.81 -26.73 3.29
CA ALA A 396 -17.97 -27.47 3.82
C ALA A 396 -17.67 -28.76 4.62
N SER A 397 -16.41 -29.14 4.94
CA SER A 397 -16.14 -30.46 5.54
C SER A 397 -14.95 -30.65 6.51
N TYR A 398 -13.82 -29.94 6.41
CA TYR A 398 -12.62 -30.26 7.23
C TYR A 398 -11.85 -29.02 7.74
N PRO A 399 -11.14 -29.12 8.90
CA PRO A 399 -10.13 -28.15 9.31
C PRO A 399 -9.04 -28.08 8.24
N PHE A 400 -8.64 -26.86 7.89
CA PHE A 400 -8.10 -26.59 6.58
C PHE A 400 -6.57 -26.34 6.58
N ALA A 401 -5.85 -27.02 5.69
CA ALA A 401 -4.39 -26.98 5.57
C ALA A 401 -3.96 -26.63 4.12
N PRO A 402 -3.58 -25.38 3.82
CA PRO A 402 -3.42 -24.92 2.44
C PRO A 402 -2.33 -25.65 1.67
N CYS A 403 -1.17 -25.89 2.28
CA CYS A 403 -0.08 -26.64 1.66
C CYS A 403 -0.51 -28.05 1.19
N HIS A 404 -1.27 -28.78 2.02
CA HIS A 404 -1.80 -30.09 1.66
C HIS A 404 -2.87 -30.00 0.56
N THR A 405 -3.85 -29.09 0.67
CA THR A 405 -4.89 -28.94 -0.36
C THR A 405 -4.33 -28.51 -1.72
N TYR A 406 -3.28 -27.68 -1.74
CA TYR A 406 -2.58 -27.35 -2.98
C TYR A 406 -1.82 -28.56 -3.55
N ALA A 407 -1.14 -29.36 -2.72
CA ALA A 407 -0.43 -30.56 -3.16
C ALA A 407 -1.34 -31.62 -3.82
N MET A 408 -2.61 -31.70 -3.40
CA MET A 408 -3.61 -32.61 -3.96
C MET A 408 -4.27 -32.11 -5.27
N ASP A 409 -4.12 -30.83 -5.64
CA ASP A 409 -4.70 -30.26 -6.87
C ASP A 409 -3.67 -30.14 -8.00
N GLY A 410 -3.99 -30.69 -9.17
CA GLY A 410 -3.08 -30.74 -10.32
C GLY A 410 -2.61 -29.38 -10.87
N ARG A 411 -3.31 -28.27 -10.57
CA ARG A 411 -2.88 -26.91 -10.99
C ARG A 411 -2.19 -26.14 -9.87
N ALA A 412 -2.57 -26.36 -8.61
CA ALA A 412 -2.01 -25.69 -7.45
C ALA A 412 -0.74 -26.37 -6.89
N ARG A 413 -0.53 -27.67 -7.14
CA ARG A 413 0.64 -28.43 -6.63
C ARG A 413 2.01 -27.88 -7.06
N CYS A 414 2.05 -27.07 -8.12
CA CYS A 414 3.25 -26.34 -8.52
C CYS A 414 3.63 -25.22 -7.53
N LEU A 415 2.69 -24.65 -6.76
CA LEU A 415 2.93 -23.44 -5.97
C LEU A 415 4.05 -23.56 -4.92
N PRO A 416 4.18 -24.66 -4.14
CA PRO A 416 5.36 -24.87 -3.29
C PRO A 416 6.67 -24.96 -4.09
N SER A 417 6.67 -25.67 -5.23
CA SER A 417 7.88 -25.76 -6.09
C SER A 417 8.26 -24.40 -6.70
N LEU A 418 7.29 -23.58 -7.09
CA LEU A 418 7.51 -22.22 -7.54
C LEU A 418 8.09 -21.35 -6.42
N GLN A 419 7.64 -21.52 -5.17
CA GLN A 419 8.23 -20.84 -4.02
C GLN A 419 9.70 -21.23 -3.81
N LEU A 420 10.04 -22.52 -3.89
CA LEU A 420 11.43 -23.01 -3.82
C LEU A 420 12.29 -22.44 -4.95
N GLN A 421 11.80 -22.48 -6.19
CA GLN A 421 12.48 -21.92 -7.36
C GLN A 421 12.77 -20.41 -7.22
N ILE A 422 11.95 -19.65 -6.49
CA ILE A 422 12.28 -18.24 -6.18
C ILE A 422 13.44 -18.17 -5.17
N ALA A 423 13.37 -18.93 -4.07
CA ALA A 423 14.41 -18.92 -3.04
C ALA A 423 15.77 -19.38 -3.58
N GLU A 424 15.83 -20.48 -4.33
CA GLU A 424 17.03 -21.03 -4.95
C GLU A 424 17.63 -20.08 -6.00
N LYS A 425 16.80 -19.58 -6.92
CA LYS A 425 17.25 -18.83 -8.10
C LYS A 425 17.50 -17.34 -7.84
N TYR A 426 16.85 -16.79 -6.82
CA TYR A 426 16.85 -15.36 -6.51
C TYR A 426 17.21 -15.04 -5.06
N GLY A 427 17.74 -15.98 -4.27
CA GLY A 427 18.14 -15.77 -2.86
C GLY A 427 18.85 -14.43 -2.62
N GLU A 428 20.00 -14.21 -3.26
CA GLU A 428 20.74 -12.94 -3.09
C GLU A 428 19.99 -11.69 -3.59
N VAL A 429 18.91 -11.84 -4.36
CA VAL A 429 18.08 -10.74 -4.88
C VAL A 429 16.98 -10.41 -3.88
N LEU A 430 16.38 -11.44 -3.24
CA LEU A 430 15.36 -11.29 -2.20
C LEU A 430 15.86 -10.38 -1.06
N ASP A 431 17.09 -10.60 -0.59
CA ASP A 431 17.75 -9.82 0.46
C ASP A 431 17.95 -8.33 0.10
N ARG A 432 17.90 -8.00 -1.19
CA ARG A 432 18.16 -6.65 -1.73
C ARG A 432 16.90 -6.01 -2.35
N LEU A 433 15.76 -6.68 -2.34
CA LEU A 433 14.47 -6.12 -2.80
C LEU A 433 14.04 -4.90 -1.99
N ASN A 434 13.44 -3.91 -2.66
CA ASN A 434 12.66 -2.87 -2.00
C ASN A 434 11.55 -3.45 -1.10
N PRO A 435 11.16 -2.73 -0.02
CA PRO A 435 10.19 -3.23 0.95
C PRO A 435 8.89 -3.77 0.37
N ASN A 436 8.31 -3.12 -0.65
CA ASN A 436 7.03 -3.55 -1.22
C ASN A 436 7.13 -4.92 -1.92
N ALA A 437 8.24 -5.19 -2.62
CA ALA A 437 8.48 -6.48 -3.28
C ALA A 437 8.85 -7.58 -2.27
N ALA A 438 9.68 -7.28 -1.27
CA ALA A 438 10.00 -8.23 -0.19
C ALA A 438 8.75 -8.63 0.61
N ILE A 439 7.90 -7.67 1.00
CA ILE A 439 6.64 -7.95 1.71
C ILE A 439 5.70 -8.82 0.88
N MET A 440 5.61 -8.59 -0.44
CA MET A 440 4.81 -9.45 -1.33
C MET A 440 5.36 -10.88 -1.38
N TRP A 441 6.68 -11.07 -1.44
CA TRP A 441 7.31 -12.39 -1.37
C TRP A 441 6.95 -13.13 -0.06
N HIS A 442 7.12 -12.50 1.10
CA HIS A 442 6.75 -13.11 2.38
C HIS A 442 5.23 -13.34 2.48
N ASN A 443 4.39 -12.46 1.93
CA ASN A 443 2.94 -12.63 1.89
C ASN A 443 2.51 -13.85 1.06
N ILE A 444 3.12 -14.07 -0.11
CA ILE A 444 2.91 -15.27 -0.93
C ILE A 444 3.26 -16.52 -0.11
N CYS A 445 4.42 -16.55 0.53
CA CYS A 445 4.85 -17.71 1.32
C CYS A 445 3.98 -17.96 2.57
N MET A 446 3.53 -16.90 3.23
CA MET A 446 2.57 -16.95 4.33
C MET A 446 1.23 -17.52 3.85
N ALA A 447 0.68 -17.06 2.73
CA ALA A 447 -0.58 -17.56 2.19
C ALA A 447 -0.51 -18.97 1.54
N LEU A 448 0.69 -19.56 1.42
CA LEU A 448 0.87 -21.00 1.13
C LEU A 448 0.77 -21.89 2.37
N THR A 449 0.89 -21.32 3.57
CA THR A 449 1.02 -22.05 4.85
C THR A 449 -0.03 -21.66 5.89
N ALA A 450 -0.62 -20.48 5.76
CA ALA A 450 -1.70 -19.92 6.58
C ALA A 450 -2.92 -19.59 5.72
N ASP A 451 -4.10 -19.92 6.25
CA ASP A 451 -5.39 -19.56 5.65
C ASP A 451 -5.83 -18.18 6.15
N ILE A 452 -5.53 -17.13 5.38
CA ILE A 452 -5.77 -15.74 5.81
C ILE A 452 -7.26 -15.48 6.16
N GLN A 453 -8.20 -16.25 5.61
CA GLN A 453 -9.62 -16.10 5.92
C GLN A 453 -10.02 -16.66 7.30
N ILE A 454 -9.35 -17.69 7.86
CA ILE A 454 -9.61 -18.03 9.29
C ILE A 454 -9.08 -16.94 10.22
N PHE A 455 -7.95 -16.30 9.90
CA PHE A 455 -7.44 -15.18 10.70
C PHE A 455 -8.38 -13.97 10.64
N ASP A 456 -8.96 -13.65 9.48
CA ASP A 456 -10.02 -12.64 9.34
C ASP A 456 -11.29 -12.99 10.14
N LEU A 457 -11.74 -14.25 10.09
CA LEU A 457 -12.92 -14.71 10.82
C LEU A 457 -12.69 -14.68 12.34
N ALA A 458 -11.53 -15.18 12.79
CA ALA A 458 -11.05 -15.12 14.17
C ALA A 458 -10.80 -13.67 14.64
N ALA A 459 -10.51 -12.76 13.72
CA ALA A 459 -10.51 -11.31 13.97
C ALA A 459 -11.91 -10.68 13.95
N GLY A 460 -12.99 -11.47 14.00
CA GLY A 460 -14.34 -10.96 14.16
C GLY A 460 -15.00 -10.38 12.90
N ARG A 461 -14.40 -10.55 11.70
CA ARG A 461 -14.95 -10.03 10.43
C ARG A 461 -16.41 -10.46 10.17
N ALA A 462 -16.83 -11.60 10.72
CA ALA A 462 -18.19 -12.14 10.65
C ALA A 462 -18.90 -12.26 12.02
N GLY A 463 -18.40 -11.60 13.07
CA GLY A 463 -18.98 -11.62 14.42
C GLY A 463 -18.55 -12.81 15.30
N PRO A 464 -19.12 -12.93 16.51
CA PRO A 464 -18.56 -13.73 17.62
C PRO A 464 -18.64 -15.25 17.48
N ALA A 465 -19.64 -15.78 16.76
CA ALA A 465 -19.78 -17.23 16.57
C ALA A 465 -18.81 -17.77 15.50
N PRO A 466 -18.68 -17.16 14.30
CA PRO A 466 -17.60 -17.50 13.37
C PRO A 466 -16.19 -17.27 13.94
N ALA A 467 -16.01 -16.23 14.77
CA ALA A 467 -14.72 -15.96 15.42
C ALA A 467 -14.28 -17.09 16.35
N ARG A 468 -15.17 -17.59 17.23
CA ARG A 468 -14.84 -18.70 18.13
C ARG A 468 -14.45 -19.96 17.36
N LYS A 469 -15.24 -20.40 16.37
CA LYS A 469 -14.87 -21.55 15.53
C LYS A 469 -13.51 -21.34 14.84
N ALA A 470 -13.27 -20.15 14.29
CA ALA A 470 -12.00 -19.87 13.61
C ALA A 470 -10.80 -19.86 14.58
N LEU A 471 -11.00 -19.52 15.86
CA LEU A 471 -9.98 -19.67 16.90
C LEU A 471 -9.69 -21.15 17.21
N ASP A 472 -10.71 -22.02 17.22
CA ASP A 472 -10.54 -23.48 17.34
C ASP A 472 -9.76 -24.06 16.13
N ASP A 473 -10.12 -23.66 14.90
CA ASP A 473 -9.43 -24.03 13.66
C ASP A 473 -7.96 -23.56 13.67
N ILE A 474 -7.67 -22.34 14.19
CA ILE A 474 -6.30 -21.82 14.37
C ILE A 474 -5.54 -22.61 15.44
N ALA A 475 -6.19 -23.07 16.51
CA ALA A 475 -5.55 -23.86 17.56
C ALA A 475 -5.16 -25.27 17.09
N ALA A 476 -5.91 -25.87 16.16
CA ALA A 476 -5.48 -27.07 15.45
C ALA A 476 -4.28 -26.79 14.52
N TRP A 477 -4.33 -25.69 13.76
CA TRP A 477 -3.29 -25.29 12.82
C TRP A 477 -1.96 -24.92 13.51
N SER A 478 -1.99 -24.24 14.66
CA SER A 478 -0.79 -23.72 15.37
C SER A 478 0.21 -24.81 15.76
N GLN A 479 -0.25 -26.06 15.92
CA GLN A 479 0.60 -27.20 16.27
C GLN A 479 1.48 -27.67 15.11
N THR A 480 1.28 -27.18 13.89
CA THR A 480 1.89 -27.73 12.68
C THR A 480 3.15 -26.98 12.22
N PRO A 481 4.10 -27.66 11.56
CA PRO A 481 5.25 -26.99 10.93
C PRO A 481 4.86 -25.94 9.89
N ALA A 482 3.72 -26.09 9.22
CA ALA A 482 3.17 -25.07 8.32
C ALA A 482 2.90 -23.76 9.05
N ALA A 483 2.28 -23.81 10.23
CA ALA A 483 2.05 -22.62 11.05
C ALA A 483 3.36 -21.94 11.50
N ARG A 484 4.35 -22.76 11.86
CA ARG A 484 5.67 -22.27 12.28
C ARG A 484 6.40 -21.56 11.13
N ARG A 485 6.34 -22.11 9.92
CA ARG A 485 6.84 -21.43 8.71
C ARG A 485 6.07 -20.13 8.40
N ALA A 486 4.74 -20.14 8.49
CA ALA A 486 3.93 -18.93 8.28
C ALA A 486 4.34 -17.79 9.22
N CYS A 487 4.64 -18.12 10.49
CA CYS A 487 5.05 -17.15 11.51
C CYS A 487 6.42 -16.51 11.24
N LEU A 488 7.37 -17.27 10.70
CA LEU A 488 8.66 -16.71 10.26
C LEU A 488 8.47 -15.70 9.12
N HIS A 489 7.65 -16.03 8.10
CA HIS A 489 7.31 -15.07 7.04
C HIS A 489 6.54 -13.84 7.59
N ALA A 490 5.61 -14.04 8.53
CA ALA A 490 4.85 -12.96 9.16
C ALA A 490 5.73 -11.99 9.98
N ALA A 491 6.74 -12.52 10.69
CA ALA A 491 7.72 -11.71 11.41
C ALA A 491 8.66 -10.96 10.46
N HIS A 492 9.04 -11.57 9.34
CA HIS A 492 9.85 -10.88 8.32
C HIS A 492 9.09 -9.75 7.61
N ILE A 493 7.77 -9.86 7.39
CA ILE A 493 6.95 -8.70 6.94
C ILE A 493 7.08 -7.52 7.92
N TYR A 494 7.11 -7.79 9.23
CA TYR A 494 7.31 -6.77 10.27
C TYR A 494 8.74 -6.22 10.28
N LYS A 495 9.77 -7.08 10.12
CA LYS A 495 11.18 -6.69 9.95
C LYS A 495 11.34 -5.72 8.79
N THR A 496 10.81 -6.06 7.62
CA THR A 496 10.84 -5.22 6.41
C THR A 496 10.10 -3.89 6.61
N MET A 497 8.91 -3.91 7.23
CA MET A 497 8.14 -2.68 7.52
C MET A 497 8.76 -1.81 8.61
N THR A 498 9.57 -2.37 9.52
CA THR A 498 10.34 -1.62 10.52
C THR A 498 11.57 -0.96 9.88
N ASN A 499 12.25 -1.67 8.97
CA ASN A 499 13.52 -1.25 8.37
C ASN A 499 13.37 -0.38 7.10
N ARG A 500 12.14 -0.10 6.66
CA ARG A 500 11.85 0.78 5.51
C ARG A 500 12.36 2.21 5.74
N LYS A 501 12.84 2.87 4.68
CA LYS A 501 13.25 4.28 4.72
C LYS A 501 12.03 5.18 4.56
N ALA A 502 12.14 6.46 4.93
CA ALA A 502 11.11 7.46 4.68
C ALA A 502 10.80 7.67 3.18
N SER A 503 11.73 7.32 2.29
CA SER A 503 11.56 7.28 0.83
C SER A 503 10.70 6.12 0.32
N ASP A 504 10.49 5.09 1.14
CA ASP A 504 9.98 3.80 0.70
C ASP A 504 8.46 3.79 0.91
N HIS A 505 7.77 4.46 -0.02
CA HIS A 505 6.32 4.66 0.00
C HIS A 505 5.61 3.30 0.03
N PRO A 506 4.92 2.93 1.13
CA PRO A 506 4.33 1.60 1.27
C PRO A 506 3.04 1.52 0.44
N LEU A 507 2.91 0.46 -0.35
CA LEU A 507 1.68 0.18 -1.10
C LEU A 507 0.59 -0.35 -0.15
N PHE A 508 -0.67 -0.12 -0.51
CA PHE A 508 -1.82 -0.61 0.27
C PHE A 508 -1.78 -2.13 0.49
N HIS A 509 -1.32 -2.91 -0.49
CA HIS A 509 -1.11 -4.36 -0.35
C HIS A 509 -0.06 -4.70 0.72
N SER A 510 1.03 -3.94 0.83
CA SER A 510 2.07 -4.15 1.84
C SER A 510 1.61 -3.78 3.25
N ILE A 511 0.75 -2.76 3.37
CA ILE A 511 0.03 -2.42 4.60
C ILE A 511 -0.94 -3.56 5.00
N PHE A 512 -1.72 -4.06 4.05
CA PHE A 512 -2.65 -5.17 4.30
C PHE A 512 -1.90 -6.45 4.70
N SER A 513 -0.79 -6.76 4.03
CA SER A 513 0.09 -7.88 4.38
C SER A 513 0.66 -7.75 5.80
N LEU A 514 1.02 -6.53 6.24
CA LEU A 514 1.45 -6.28 7.62
C LEU A 514 0.30 -6.53 8.63
N PHE A 515 -0.92 -6.16 8.28
CA PHE A 515 -2.10 -6.45 9.11
C PHE A 515 -2.41 -7.95 9.18
N SER A 516 -2.42 -8.67 8.04
CA SER A 516 -2.60 -10.13 8.02
C SER A 516 -1.49 -10.85 8.79
N ALA A 517 -0.24 -10.40 8.65
CA ALA A 517 0.89 -10.94 9.41
C ALA A 517 0.75 -10.73 10.93
N ALA A 518 0.15 -9.61 11.38
CA ALA A 518 -0.16 -9.38 12.78
C ALA A 518 -1.15 -10.41 13.33
N LEU A 519 -2.20 -10.72 12.56
CA LEU A 519 -3.18 -11.73 12.94
C LEU A 519 -2.58 -13.14 12.93
N VAL A 520 -1.82 -13.50 11.90
CA VAL A 520 -1.15 -14.81 11.78
C VAL A 520 -0.20 -15.04 12.95
N LEU A 521 0.74 -14.13 13.21
CA LEU A 521 1.72 -14.29 14.29
C LEU A 521 1.09 -14.13 15.68
N GLY A 522 0.20 -13.16 15.86
CA GLY A 522 -0.47 -12.91 17.13
C GLY A 522 -1.38 -14.06 17.57
N LEU A 523 -2.22 -14.58 16.66
CA LEU A 523 -3.10 -15.71 16.97
C LEU A 523 -2.37 -17.06 16.99
N TYR A 524 -1.26 -17.23 16.26
CA TYR A 524 -0.35 -18.36 16.49
C TYR A 524 0.15 -18.38 17.93
N ILE A 525 0.77 -17.28 18.40
CA ILE A 525 1.30 -17.18 19.77
C ILE A 525 0.19 -17.33 20.81
N CYS A 526 -1.02 -16.83 20.54
CA CYS A 526 -2.18 -17.05 21.41
C CYS A 526 -2.55 -18.53 21.57
N MET A 527 -2.31 -19.36 20.55
CA MET A 527 -2.80 -20.74 20.45
C MET A 527 -1.70 -21.81 20.51
N VAL A 528 -0.46 -21.43 20.81
CA VAL A 528 0.61 -22.39 21.14
C VAL A 528 0.53 -22.71 22.64
N PRO A 529 0.52 -24.00 23.04
CA PRO A 529 0.57 -24.40 24.45
C PRO A 529 1.77 -23.83 25.18
N ASN A 530 1.59 -23.49 26.46
CA ASN A 530 2.69 -23.07 27.31
C ASN A 530 3.71 -24.20 27.49
N SER A 531 5.00 -23.87 27.35
CA SER A 531 6.12 -24.81 27.38
C SER A 531 6.50 -25.27 28.79
N SER A 532 5.52 -25.55 29.65
CA SER A 532 5.71 -26.10 30.99
C SER A 532 6.23 -27.54 30.96
N GLU A 533 5.90 -28.31 29.90
CA GLU A 533 6.58 -29.57 29.56
C GLU A 533 7.87 -29.31 28.77
N LEU A 534 8.83 -28.68 29.43
CA LEU A 534 10.11 -28.32 28.83
C LEU A 534 10.98 -29.58 28.63
N ARG A 535 10.90 -30.19 27.43
CA ARG A 535 11.90 -31.18 26.98
C ARG A 535 13.29 -30.53 27.07
N VAL A 536 14.18 -31.13 27.84
CA VAL A 536 15.58 -30.66 27.96
C VAL A 536 16.23 -30.71 26.57
N GLY A 537 16.66 -29.55 26.08
CA GLY A 537 17.12 -29.38 24.69
C GLY A 537 16.10 -28.73 23.73
N GLY A 538 15.01 -28.14 24.26
CA GLY A 538 14.05 -27.37 23.46
C GLY A 538 14.69 -26.25 22.63
N THR A 539 14.33 -26.20 21.35
CA THR A 539 14.88 -25.30 20.33
C THR A 539 14.44 -23.84 20.55
N SER A 540 15.33 -22.88 20.29
CA SER A 540 15.07 -21.45 20.46
C SER A 540 15.34 -20.68 19.17
N ILE A 541 14.50 -19.69 18.84
CA ILE A 541 14.67 -18.86 17.64
C ILE A 541 14.27 -17.39 17.90
N GLU A 542 15.04 -16.44 17.40
CA GLU A 542 14.63 -15.03 17.28
C GLU A 542 13.97 -14.83 15.90
N LEU A 543 12.70 -14.44 15.88
CA LEU A 543 11.91 -14.33 14.65
C LEU A 543 12.38 -13.21 13.70
N LEU A 544 13.20 -12.28 14.21
CA LEU A 544 13.73 -11.15 13.44
C LEU A 544 15.17 -11.37 12.96
N ASP A 545 15.78 -12.54 13.20
CA ASP A 545 17.06 -12.90 12.58
C ASP A 545 16.92 -13.11 11.06
N ASP A 546 18.05 -13.17 10.36
CA ASP A 546 18.07 -13.50 8.92
C ASP A 546 17.98 -15.02 8.74
N ILE A 547 17.15 -15.45 7.79
CA ILE A 547 16.85 -16.88 7.56
C ILE A 547 17.28 -17.24 6.14
N ASP A 548 18.12 -18.27 6.04
CA ASP A 548 18.50 -18.87 4.76
C ASP A 548 17.30 -19.67 4.22
N TRP A 549 16.47 -19.01 3.40
CA TRP A 549 15.28 -19.63 2.80
C TRP A 549 15.62 -20.76 1.81
N GLN A 550 16.89 -20.92 1.40
CA GLN A 550 17.33 -22.08 0.61
C GLN A 550 17.52 -23.31 1.52
N ARG A 551 18.12 -23.14 2.70
CA ARG A 551 18.22 -24.21 3.73
C ARG A 551 16.87 -24.65 4.28
N VAL A 552 15.93 -23.71 4.44
CA VAL A 552 14.56 -24.02 4.88
C VAL A 552 13.84 -24.94 3.88
N GLY A 553 14.11 -24.79 2.57
CA GLY A 553 13.63 -25.72 1.55
C GLY A 553 12.13 -26.04 1.65
N THR A 554 11.79 -27.33 1.62
CA THR A 554 10.41 -27.85 1.69
C THR A 554 9.78 -27.87 3.08
N GLU A 555 10.53 -27.56 4.14
CA GLU A 555 10.08 -27.71 5.53
C GLU A 555 8.79 -26.92 5.78
N GLY A 556 7.80 -27.56 6.41
CA GLY A 556 6.48 -26.95 6.65
C GLY A 556 5.49 -26.97 5.48
N PHE A 557 5.83 -27.53 4.31
CA PHE A 557 4.85 -27.79 3.24
C PHE A 557 4.27 -29.22 3.24
N THR A 558 5.03 -30.22 3.70
CA THR A 558 4.69 -31.66 3.55
C THR A 558 4.12 -32.30 4.80
N SER A 559 4.55 -31.83 5.97
CA SER A 559 4.42 -32.46 7.30
C SER A 559 3.03 -32.34 7.94
N PHE A 560 1.96 -32.27 7.14
CA PHE A 560 0.57 -32.41 7.59
C PHE A 560 0.05 -33.84 7.35
N MET A 561 0.78 -34.67 6.59
CA MET A 561 0.38 -36.03 6.22
C MET A 561 0.88 -37.13 7.17
N GLU A 562 1.75 -36.80 8.11
CA GLU A 562 2.25 -37.72 9.14
C GLU A 562 1.35 -37.64 10.40
N PRO A 563 0.55 -38.67 10.71
CA PRO A 563 -0.27 -38.68 11.92
C PRO A 563 0.63 -38.76 13.15
N ARG A 564 0.35 -37.97 14.19
CA ARG A 564 1.14 -37.77 15.43
C ARG A 564 2.05 -38.97 15.80
N GLY A 565 3.25 -38.97 15.23
CA GLY A 565 4.24 -40.03 15.36
C GLY A 565 5.51 -39.51 15.99
N THR A 566 6.27 -40.38 16.65
CA THR A 566 7.49 -40.02 17.38
C THR A 566 8.73 -39.89 16.47
N GLU A 567 8.54 -39.38 15.26
CA GLU A 567 9.60 -39.04 14.29
C GLU A 567 10.38 -37.83 14.82
N THR A 568 11.34 -38.12 15.70
CA THR A 568 12.23 -37.10 16.26
C THR A 568 13.32 -36.84 15.22
N PHE A 569 13.01 -35.97 14.25
CA PHE A 569 13.94 -35.56 13.20
C PHE A 569 15.30 -35.18 13.81
N ALA A 570 16.38 -35.65 13.18
CA ALA A 570 17.73 -35.28 13.60
C ALA A 570 17.88 -33.75 13.63
N PRO A 571 18.50 -33.17 14.68
CA PRO A 571 18.68 -31.74 14.78
C PRO A 571 19.51 -31.24 13.59
N SER A 572 18.99 -30.22 12.93
CA SER A 572 19.74 -29.44 11.94
C SER A 572 20.72 -28.51 12.67
N ASP A 573 21.77 -28.07 11.99
CA ASP A 573 22.54 -26.90 12.44
C ASP A 573 21.76 -25.58 12.23
N ASP A 574 20.70 -25.62 11.40
CA ASP A 574 19.85 -24.47 11.10
C ASP A 574 18.70 -24.30 12.12
N PRO A 575 18.60 -23.17 12.83
CA PRO A 575 17.59 -22.95 13.86
C PRO A 575 16.18 -22.77 13.29
N ALA A 576 16.03 -22.28 12.05
CA ALA A 576 14.72 -22.11 11.42
C ALA A 576 14.14 -23.46 10.98
N VAL A 577 14.96 -24.34 10.40
CA VAL A 577 14.58 -25.74 10.12
C VAL A 577 14.17 -26.46 11.41
N ASN A 578 14.98 -26.33 12.47
CA ASN A 578 14.69 -26.92 13.77
C ASN A 578 13.37 -26.41 14.37
N PHE A 579 13.14 -25.10 14.35
CA PHE A 579 11.88 -24.51 14.81
C PHE A 579 10.68 -24.97 13.98
N ILE A 580 10.78 -24.98 12.65
CA ILE A 580 9.70 -25.44 11.77
C ILE A 580 9.33 -26.89 12.13
N ARG A 581 10.30 -27.80 12.23
CA ARG A 581 10.07 -29.20 12.62
C ARG A 581 9.48 -29.31 14.03
N ASN A 582 10.19 -28.80 15.04
CA ASN A 582 9.98 -29.19 16.45
C ASN A 582 9.28 -28.14 17.33
N GLY A 583 9.11 -26.91 16.84
CA GLY A 583 8.63 -25.78 17.66
C GLY A 583 9.69 -25.26 18.63
N GLY A 584 9.27 -24.84 19.82
CA GLY A 584 10.14 -24.37 20.89
C GLY A 584 9.97 -22.88 21.23
N THR A 585 10.93 -22.32 21.96
CA THR A 585 10.85 -20.98 22.55
C THR A 585 11.08 -19.89 21.50
N VAL A 586 10.08 -19.06 21.30
CA VAL A 586 10.08 -17.96 20.34
C VAL A 586 10.58 -16.69 21.01
N TYR A 587 11.55 -16.03 20.41
CA TYR A 587 12.02 -14.69 20.78
C TYR A 587 11.61 -13.68 19.70
N PHE A 588 11.26 -12.48 20.12
CA PHE A 588 10.98 -11.35 19.22
C PHE A 588 11.55 -10.09 19.85
N ARG A 589 12.55 -9.48 19.21
CA ARG A 589 13.39 -8.39 19.75
C ARG A 589 14.11 -8.77 21.05
N GLY A 590 14.61 -10.00 21.14
CA GLY A 590 15.35 -10.53 22.30
C GLY A 590 14.48 -10.83 23.53
N VAL A 591 13.16 -10.65 23.44
CA VAL A 591 12.22 -11.03 24.51
C VAL A 591 11.64 -12.40 24.20
N PRO A 592 11.69 -13.38 25.14
CA PRO A 592 11.00 -14.66 24.97
C PRO A 592 9.49 -14.49 25.11
N PHE A 593 8.75 -15.10 24.20
CA PHE A 593 7.29 -15.19 24.22
C PHE A 593 6.89 -16.62 24.60
N GLN A 594 6.15 -16.75 25.69
CA GLN A 594 5.42 -17.97 26.02
C GLN A 594 4.08 -17.99 25.28
N GLY A 595 3.31 -19.08 25.36
CA GLY A 595 1.99 -19.15 24.74
C GLY A 595 0.96 -18.22 25.37
N GLY A 596 -0.14 -17.97 24.65
CA GLY A 596 -1.35 -17.38 25.21
C GLY A 596 -1.54 -15.86 25.03
N SER A 597 -2.60 -15.39 25.70
CA SER A 597 -3.19 -14.04 25.70
C SER A 597 -2.17 -12.89 25.73
N GLN A 598 -1.32 -12.83 26.76
CA GLN A 598 -0.48 -11.66 27.04
C GLN A 598 0.64 -11.50 26.01
N SER A 599 1.23 -12.62 25.62
CA SER A 599 2.21 -12.72 24.53
C SER A 599 1.59 -12.27 23.19
N ALA A 600 0.40 -12.77 22.86
CA ALA A 600 -0.34 -12.38 21.66
C ALA A 600 -0.70 -10.89 21.66
N ARG A 601 -1.22 -10.36 22.78
CA ARG A 601 -1.54 -8.94 22.97
C ARG A 601 -0.35 -8.05 22.62
N ARG A 602 0.84 -8.36 23.13
CA ARG A 602 2.04 -7.57 22.87
C ARG A 602 2.41 -7.54 21.39
N ILE A 603 2.33 -8.66 20.68
CA ILE A 603 2.60 -8.73 19.24
C ILE A 603 1.56 -7.92 18.46
N LEU A 604 0.27 -8.09 18.75
CA LEU A 604 -0.79 -7.32 18.09
C LEU A 604 -0.61 -5.80 18.29
N LEU A 605 -0.16 -5.37 19.48
CA LEU A 605 0.14 -3.96 19.78
C LEU A 605 1.40 -3.44 19.06
N ASP A 606 2.49 -4.22 19.00
CA ASP A 606 3.71 -3.86 18.26
C ASP A 606 3.44 -3.66 16.75
N TYR A 607 2.55 -4.48 16.16
CA TYR A 607 2.06 -4.32 14.79
C TYR A 607 1.04 -3.17 14.66
N ALA A 608 0.15 -2.97 15.64
CA ALA A 608 -0.81 -1.85 15.63
C ALA A 608 -0.11 -0.48 15.65
N GLY A 609 0.99 -0.37 16.39
CA GLY A 609 1.87 0.80 16.39
C GLY A 609 2.54 1.00 15.03
N LEU A 610 3.17 -0.03 14.48
CA LEU A 610 3.83 0.07 13.17
C LEU A 610 2.85 0.43 12.05
N LEU A 611 1.62 -0.11 12.07
CA LEU A 611 0.54 0.26 11.15
C LEU A 611 0.14 1.74 11.31
N LYS A 612 -0.05 2.23 12.53
CA LYS A 612 -0.38 3.64 12.83
C LYS A 612 0.66 4.61 12.25
N ASP A 613 1.93 4.21 12.24
CA ASP A 613 3.05 4.96 11.67
C ASP A 613 3.35 4.62 10.20
N ALA A 614 2.58 3.70 9.58
CA ALA A 614 2.80 3.24 8.21
C ALA A 614 1.91 3.90 7.15
N GLY A 615 0.78 4.53 7.50
CA GLY A 615 0.00 5.23 6.48
C GLY A 615 -1.20 6.04 6.97
N HIS A 616 -1.95 6.56 6.00
CA HIS A 616 -3.09 7.45 6.24
C HIS A 616 -4.41 6.69 6.41
N TRP A 617 -5.30 7.25 7.23
CA TRP A 617 -6.73 6.92 7.40
C TRP A 617 -7.13 5.43 7.44
N SER A 618 -7.22 4.70 6.32
CA SER A 618 -7.60 3.27 6.31
C SER A 618 -6.62 2.40 7.11
N VAL A 619 -5.33 2.76 7.18
CA VAL A 619 -4.36 2.04 8.01
C VAL A 619 -4.69 2.15 9.51
N ARG A 620 -5.36 3.24 9.93
CA ARG A 620 -5.86 3.37 11.31
C ARG A 620 -7.00 2.41 11.60
N LYS A 621 -7.85 2.07 10.61
CA LYS A 621 -8.91 1.05 10.78
C LYS A 621 -8.27 -0.31 11.16
N PHE A 622 -7.25 -0.74 10.44
CA PHE A 622 -6.48 -1.95 10.77
C PHE A 622 -5.78 -1.88 12.15
N SER A 623 -5.14 -0.75 12.47
CA SER A 623 -4.56 -0.51 13.80
C SER A 623 -5.61 -0.59 14.93
N TYR A 624 -6.81 -0.02 14.75
CA TYR A 624 -7.91 -0.15 15.71
C TYR A 624 -8.44 -1.58 15.83
N VAL A 625 -8.52 -2.34 14.73
CA VAL A 625 -8.88 -3.76 14.77
C VAL A 625 -7.89 -4.54 15.64
N LEU A 626 -6.58 -4.36 15.44
CA LEU A 626 -5.57 -5.03 16.28
C LEU A 626 -5.61 -4.58 17.75
N HIS A 627 -5.88 -3.30 18.03
CA HIS A 627 -6.10 -2.84 19.40
C HIS A 627 -7.29 -3.54 20.06
N ILE A 628 -8.47 -3.57 19.42
CA ILE A 628 -9.67 -4.23 19.98
C ILE A 628 -9.42 -5.74 20.12
N MET A 629 -8.78 -6.39 19.15
CA MET A 629 -8.35 -7.78 19.26
C MET A 629 -7.46 -8.02 20.49
N SER A 630 -6.47 -7.16 20.69
CA SER A 630 -5.55 -7.27 21.83
C SER A 630 -6.27 -7.14 23.18
N ASP A 631 -7.35 -6.35 23.26
CA ASP A 631 -8.20 -6.19 24.45
C ASP A 631 -9.23 -7.33 24.61
N VAL A 632 -9.64 -7.97 23.53
CA VAL A 632 -10.52 -9.16 23.55
C VAL A 632 -9.79 -10.40 24.05
N LEU A 633 -8.54 -10.63 23.60
CA LEU A 633 -7.74 -11.79 24.04
C LEU A 633 -7.35 -11.77 25.54
N MET A 634 -7.55 -10.65 26.23
CA MET A 634 -7.32 -10.52 27.68
C MET A 634 -8.56 -10.83 28.53
N GLU A 635 -9.73 -11.05 27.93
CA GLU A 635 -10.98 -11.38 28.61
C GLU A 635 -11.33 -12.87 28.45
N VAL A 636 -10.31 -13.70 28.24
CA VAL A 636 -10.37 -15.16 28.02
C VAL A 636 -9.59 -15.91 29.12
N GLU A 637 -9.09 -15.20 30.14
CA GLU A 637 -8.42 -15.74 31.35
C GLU A 637 -9.43 -15.94 32.51
#